data_AF-A0A4W4GER4-F1
#
_entry.id   AF-A0A4W4GER4-F1
#
_cell.length_a   1.000
_cell.length_b   1.000
_cell.length_c   1.000
_cell.angle_alpha   90.00
_cell.angle_beta   90.00
_cell.angle_gamma   90.00
#
_symmetry.space_group_name_H-M   'P 1'
#
loop_
_entity.id
_entity.type
_entity.pdbx_description
1 polymer ?
#
loop_
_entity_poly.entity_id
_entity_poly.type
_entity_poly.pdbx_seq_one_letter_code
_entity_poly.pdbx_strand_id
1 'polypeptide(L)'
;MAGSVLEKNDSANPLESIMSDNDKKGKFNRIQDILFYKRQRAKPASKFCALLDTLVLTERGASLELCEPHCQQKCLCLQIRAIQNGSLRVTVDELEPIKARYKVAHVLTGEPKYEKMRITRKREDCMSLTWGPGQYQVHVSASPFCLEVLCEEVVIVTLNPKGRLCFETRPSSSQQQDEEGPLGPWIFQQFEDIMANSSRPVGIDLCLHGFSHVYGLPEHADSLQLKDTSARDPYRLYNLDVFAYEINSRLGLYGSVPLLVAHKPDTTLGVFWLNASETLVDLKYVSKHQEQGERSRVTPQTDVSWVSESGRIDCFILLGPSPAQVFSQYAQLTGYQALPPMFSLGYHQCRWSYEDEEDVKSVDAGFDLHAIPYDVFWLDIDHTEGKRYFTWDSKHFPSPVDLQRHLQTKKRKLVVISDPHFKADPEWPLFCEARDGDHFVRSRDCRVYHGTCWPGDSCYLDFSSSRTRSWYSRQFLLANYKGSTESLFVWNDMNEPSVFSEPEKTMPKDAIHCGGWEHRELHNLYGFFQHLATFEGLLTRSGGLERPFVLSRSFFAGSQRLGAIWTGDSVATWDYLKISIPMLLSLSVTGIHFCGADVGGFWRDPDPELLVRWYQAGALQPFFRGHSDKRSMRREPWLFGDVVTSAVRAAVQQRYCLLPYWYTVFHQAHTSAMPPIRPLWVEFPKETETFTVDNQYMIGSALLVCPVTDPGVTEVKVLLPGSDELWYDVSSGEPHSGGRTLALPVTLESVPVFQRGGTLVPRRGGCSSCTADLQLLPFTLTVALDRKGFADGELYLDDGHSFSYRDKKEFCIRHFTIKAGRLTSRSAAEGGLFIPGCKLQRVIFLGQKSTNRRPTLKTDAGNVPVTFQFEPKQSMLTITDLDLDIHTDWEIII
;
A
#
# COMPACT_ATOMS: atom_id res chain seq x y z
N MET A 1 -52.17 23.11 -35.06
CA MET A 1 -52.48 23.61 -33.71
C MET A 1 -52.19 22.47 -32.76
N ALA A 2 -50.99 22.45 -32.19
CA ALA A 2 -50.68 22.97 -30.85
C ALA A 2 -50.98 21.86 -29.79
N GLY A 3 -50.07 21.43 -28.93
CA GLY A 3 -48.74 21.93 -28.62
C GLY A 3 -47.90 20.88 -27.88
N SER A 4 -46.63 21.26 -27.75
CA SER A 4 -45.53 20.62 -27.06
C SER A 4 -45.71 20.56 -25.55
N VAL A 5 -45.31 19.45 -24.92
CA VAL A 5 -44.77 19.44 -23.56
C VAL A 5 -43.37 18.83 -23.65
N LEU A 6 -42.37 19.71 -23.55
CA LEU A 6 -40.97 19.39 -23.30
C LEU A 6 -40.85 19.03 -21.82
N GLU A 7 -40.71 17.75 -21.49
CA GLU A 7 -40.16 17.34 -20.20
C GLU A 7 -38.63 17.41 -20.29
N LYS A 8 -38.07 18.37 -19.54
CA LYS A 8 -36.64 18.43 -19.23
C LYS A 8 -36.29 17.22 -18.37
N ASN A 9 -35.47 16.32 -18.90
CA ASN A 9 -34.73 15.36 -18.10
C ASN A 9 -33.60 16.11 -17.36
N ASP A 10 -33.91 16.65 -16.19
CA ASP A 10 -32.93 16.98 -15.16
C ASP A 10 -32.65 15.70 -14.35
N SER A 11 -31.85 14.78 -14.88
CA SER A 11 -31.34 13.63 -14.13
C SER A 11 -29.98 13.99 -13.50
N ALA A 12 -30.01 14.85 -12.50
CA ALA A 12 -28.98 14.90 -11.47
C ALA A 12 -29.64 14.43 -10.17
N ASN A 13 -29.86 13.12 -10.04
CA ASN A 13 -30.30 12.55 -8.77
C ASN A 13 -29.13 12.68 -7.78
N PRO A 14 -29.30 13.37 -6.63
CA PRO A 14 -28.33 13.33 -5.55
C PRO A 14 -28.26 11.91 -5.01
N LEU A 15 -27.05 11.41 -4.79
CA LEU A 15 -26.73 10.14 -4.12
C LEU A 15 -27.68 9.87 -2.93
N GLU A 16 -28.66 8.98 -3.11
CA GLU A 16 -29.33 8.35 -1.97
C GLU A 16 -28.29 7.49 -1.26
N SER A 17 -28.08 7.77 0.02
CA SER A 17 -27.10 7.11 0.87
C SER A 17 -27.17 5.59 0.75
N ILE A 18 -26.01 4.99 0.44
CA ILE A 18 -25.78 3.56 0.12
C ILE A 18 -26.10 2.60 1.30
N MET A 19 -26.43 3.15 2.46
CA MET A 19 -27.22 2.53 3.54
C MET A 19 -28.12 3.64 4.11
N SER A 20 -29.29 3.34 4.66
CA SER A 20 -30.11 4.41 5.24
C SER A 20 -29.30 5.19 6.29
N ASP A 21 -29.48 6.52 6.37
CA ASP A 21 -28.84 7.35 7.41
C ASP A 21 -29.07 6.77 8.82
N ASN A 22 -30.18 6.04 9.01
CA ASN A 22 -30.53 5.33 10.24
C ASN A 22 -29.69 4.06 10.50
N ASP A 23 -29.21 3.36 9.47
CA ASP A 23 -28.33 2.19 9.61
C ASP A 23 -26.87 2.55 9.90
N LYS A 24 -26.47 3.81 9.59
CA LYS A 24 -25.13 4.37 9.81
C LYS A 24 -25.04 5.21 11.07
N LYS A 25 -26.09 5.98 11.40
CA LYS A 25 -26.21 6.74 12.65
C LYS A 25 -26.16 5.77 13.84
N GLY A 26 -24.98 5.65 14.43
CA GLY A 26 -24.75 4.88 15.65
C GLY A 26 -23.65 3.82 15.52
N LYS A 27 -23.34 3.27 14.33
CA LYS A 27 -22.37 2.15 14.23
C LYS A 27 -20.92 2.56 14.46
N PHE A 28 -20.52 3.71 13.92
CA PHE A 28 -19.18 4.27 14.08
C PHE A 28 -19.24 5.58 14.87
N ASN A 29 -18.19 5.85 15.62
CA ASN A 29 -18.03 7.10 16.32
C ASN A 29 -17.93 8.25 15.32
N ARG A 30 -18.70 9.31 15.57
CA ARG A 30 -18.43 10.58 14.90
C ARG A 30 -17.04 11.00 15.32
N ILE A 31 -16.18 11.33 14.36
CA ILE A 31 -14.78 11.61 14.61
C ILE A 31 -14.63 12.76 15.61
N GLN A 32 -15.50 13.76 15.51
CA GLN A 32 -15.56 14.89 16.43
C GLN A 32 -15.92 14.47 17.87
N ASP A 33 -16.59 13.34 18.07
CA ASP A 33 -17.01 12.85 19.38
C ASP A 33 -15.95 12.03 20.13
N ILE A 34 -14.85 11.69 19.47
CA ILE A 34 -13.74 10.95 20.06
C ILE A 34 -13.15 11.78 21.22
N LEU A 35 -13.24 11.23 22.43
CA LEU A 35 -12.98 11.98 23.66
C LEU A 35 -11.56 12.51 23.78
N PHE A 36 -10.54 11.67 23.53
CA PHE A 36 -9.14 12.09 23.69
C PHE A 36 -8.79 13.21 22.70
N TYR A 37 -9.39 13.18 21.51
CA TYR A 37 -9.25 14.22 20.50
C TYR A 37 -9.97 15.51 20.92
N LYS A 38 -11.22 15.44 21.41
CA LYS A 38 -11.92 16.59 22.00
C LYS A 38 -11.12 17.24 23.12
N ARG A 39 -10.59 16.44 24.06
CA ARG A 39 -9.75 16.92 25.16
C ARG A 39 -8.51 17.64 24.63
N GLN A 40 -7.81 17.06 23.65
CA GLN A 40 -6.61 17.68 23.07
C GLN A 40 -6.92 19.02 22.38
N ARG A 41 -8.02 19.12 21.62
CA ARG A 41 -8.41 20.37 20.95
C ARG A 41 -8.82 21.48 21.91
N ALA A 42 -9.45 21.11 23.02
CA ALA A 42 -9.89 22.04 24.06
C ALA A 42 -8.73 22.60 24.89
N LYS A 43 -7.57 21.93 24.93
CA LYS A 43 -6.42 22.41 25.70
C LYS A 43 -5.84 23.71 25.10
N PRO A 44 -5.48 24.69 25.95
CA PRO A 44 -4.73 25.86 25.50
C PRO A 44 -3.33 25.45 25.01
N ALA A 45 -2.64 26.36 24.32
CA ALA A 45 -1.25 26.12 23.93
C ALA A 45 -0.42 25.78 25.19
N SER A 46 0.21 24.62 25.15
CA SER A 46 1.10 24.12 26.18
C SER A 46 2.30 25.03 26.34
N LYS A 47 2.79 25.15 27.57
CA LYS A 47 3.96 25.96 27.92
C LYS A 47 5.19 25.09 28.20
N PHE A 48 5.28 23.88 27.64
CA PHE A 48 6.44 23.02 27.85
C PHE A 48 7.74 23.80 27.60
N CYS A 49 8.68 23.66 28.52
CA CYS A 49 10.01 24.26 28.44
C CYS A 49 11.05 23.15 28.29
N ALA A 50 12.02 23.35 27.41
CA ALA A 50 13.16 22.47 27.26
C ALA A 50 14.29 22.89 28.21
N LEU A 51 14.71 21.99 29.10
CA LEU A 51 15.76 22.25 30.07
C LEU A 51 17.13 22.02 29.43
N LEU A 52 17.70 23.04 28.78
CA LEU A 52 18.94 22.90 28.00
C LEU A 52 20.18 22.50 28.83
N ASP A 53 20.15 22.69 30.15
CA ASP A 53 21.23 22.27 31.06
C ASP A 53 21.22 20.77 31.38
N THR A 54 20.09 20.10 31.15
CA THR A 54 19.95 18.63 31.27
C THR A 54 20.46 17.89 30.02
N LEU A 55 20.98 18.62 29.03
CA LEU A 55 21.45 18.04 27.78
C LEU A 55 22.54 16.99 28.01
N VAL A 56 22.25 15.77 27.57
CA VAL A 56 23.22 14.69 27.42
C VAL A 56 23.40 14.40 25.94
N LEU A 57 24.62 14.62 25.44
CA LEU A 57 24.99 14.28 24.07
C LEU A 57 25.78 12.98 24.05
N THR A 58 25.31 12.02 23.25
CA THR A 58 25.94 10.71 23.07
C THR A 58 26.24 10.47 21.60
N GLU A 59 26.96 9.38 21.30
CA GLU A 59 27.14 8.91 19.92
C GLU A 59 25.82 8.56 19.21
N ARG A 60 24.72 8.37 19.96
CA ARG A 60 23.39 8.06 19.41
C ARG A 60 22.50 9.29 19.23
N GLY A 61 22.94 10.48 19.63
CA GLY A 61 22.16 11.71 19.57
C GLY A 61 22.08 12.43 20.92
N ALA A 62 21.18 13.42 20.99
CA ALA A 62 20.95 14.27 22.15
C ALA A 62 19.72 13.83 22.93
N SER A 63 19.77 13.97 24.25
CA SER A 63 18.60 13.86 25.13
C SER A 63 18.56 15.03 26.12
N LEU A 64 17.37 15.54 26.40
CA LEU A 64 17.13 16.59 27.37
C LEU A 64 15.71 16.48 27.95
N GLU A 65 15.49 17.12 29.09
CA GLU A 65 14.20 17.11 29.78
C GLU A 65 13.26 18.20 29.24
N LEU A 66 11.96 17.89 29.17
CA LEU A 66 10.89 18.85 28.97
C LEU A 66 10.04 18.94 30.25
N CYS A 67 9.71 20.14 30.70
CA CYS A 67 8.89 20.35 31.88
C CYS A 67 7.80 21.41 31.65
N GLU A 68 6.68 21.33 32.37
CA GLU A 68 5.72 22.44 32.41
C GLU A 68 6.11 23.45 33.52
N PRO A 69 5.98 24.78 33.30
CA PRO A 69 6.45 25.83 34.21
C PRO A 69 5.93 25.77 35.66
N HIS A 70 4.87 25.00 35.91
CA HIS A 70 4.21 24.89 37.22
C HIS A 70 4.15 23.45 37.76
N CYS A 71 4.84 22.48 37.13
CA CYS A 71 4.81 21.08 37.56
C CYS A 71 6.19 20.42 37.47
N GLN A 72 6.93 20.40 38.59
CA GLN A 72 8.22 19.69 38.70
C GLN A 72 8.09 18.16 38.72
N GLN A 73 6.88 17.61 38.88
CA GLN A 73 6.62 16.17 38.97
C GLN A 73 6.32 15.49 37.62
N LYS A 74 6.24 16.24 36.51
CA LYS A 74 5.89 15.72 35.16
C LYS A 74 6.97 16.05 34.14
N CYS A 75 8.22 15.66 34.41
CA CYS A 75 9.31 15.79 33.44
C CYS A 75 9.20 14.70 32.36
N LEU A 76 9.34 15.11 31.09
CA LEU A 76 9.42 14.22 29.93
C LEU A 76 10.86 14.14 29.44
N CYS A 77 11.23 13.04 28.81
CA CYS A 77 12.50 12.87 28.12
C CYS A 77 12.30 13.11 26.62
N LEU A 78 12.91 14.18 26.10
CA LEU A 78 13.04 14.42 24.67
C LEU A 78 14.35 13.80 24.19
N GLN A 79 14.29 12.98 23.14
CA GLN A 79 15.46 12.46 22.45
C GLN A 79 15.43 12.89 20.98
N ILE A 80 16.56 13.41 20.51
CA ILE A 80 16.78 13.88 19.14
C ILE A 80 17.93 13.07 18.57
N ARG A 81 17.67 12.25 17.56
CA ARG A 81 18.66 11.33 16.98
C ARG A 81 18.74 11.49 15.46
N ALA A 82 19.91 11.85 14.96
CA ALA A 82 20.20 11.84 13.53
C ALA A 82 20.41 10.40 13.04
N ILE A 83 19.82 10.05 11.90
CA ILE A 83 19.92 8.73 11.27
C ILE A 83 20.79 8.87 10.01
N GLN A 84 21.66 7.88 9.77
CA GLN A 84 22.41 7.77 8.51
C GLN A 84 21.44 7.80 7.34
N ASN A 85 21.67 8.67 6.34
CA ASN A 85 20.77 9.05 5.22
C ASN A 85 20.10 10.43 5.38
N GLY A 86 20.44 11.20 6.42
CA GLY A 86 19.92 12.55 6.63
C GLY A 86 18.62 12.63 7.42
N SER A 87 17.98 11.50 7.75
CA SER A 87 16.71 11.52 8.51
C SER A 87 16.91 11.88 9.98
N LEU A 88 15.84 12.31 10.64
CA LEU A 88 15.81 12.64 12.07
C LEU A 88 14.75 11.81 12.79
N ARG A 89 15.05 11.29 13.98
CA ARG A 89 14.06 10.70 14.90
C ARG A 89 13.92 11.57 16.14
N VAL A 90 12.69 11.96 16.45
CA VAL A 90 12.32 12.71 17.64
C VAL A 90 11.39 11.85 18.48
N THR A 91 11.79 11.55 19.71
CA THR A 91 10.95 10.81 20.66
C THR A 91 10.69 11.63 21.91
N VAL A 92 9.46 11.60 22.41
CA VAL A 92 9.09 12.14 23.72
C VAL A 92 8.43 11.04 24.53
N ASP A 93 8.92 10.82 25.74
CA ASP A 93 8.42 9.81 26.67
C ASP A 93 8.44 10.32 28.12
N GLU A 94 7.78 9.64 29.05
CA GLU A 94 7.85 9.96 30.48
C GLU A 94 9.25 9.61 31.02
N LEU A 95 9.84 10.50 31.84
CA LEU A 95 11.14 10.22 32.45
C LEU A 95 11.04 9.09 33.48
N GLU A 96 10.00 9.11 34.32
CA GLU A 96 9.72 8.12 35.36
C GLU A 96 8.24 7.68 35.30
N PRO A 97 7.85 6.81 34.35
CA PRO A 97 6.46 6.40 34.20
C PRO A 97 6.00 5.46 35.31
N ILE A 98 4.79 5.68 35.85
CA ILE A 98 4.10 4.72 36.75
C ILE A 98 3.83 3.39 36.02
N LYS A 99 3.42 3.46 34.75
CA LYS A 99 3.30 2.33 33.81
C LYS A 99 3.95 2.75 32.50
N ALA A 100 4.83 1.92 31.97
CA ALA A 100 5.47 2.17 30.68
C ALA A 100 4.43 2.51 29.60
N ARG A 101 4.83 3.34 28.62
CA ARG A 101 4.04 3.59 27.41
C ARG A 101 4.34 2.53 26.37
N TYR A 102 3.33 2.19 25.58
CA TYR A 102 3.49 1.21 24.53
C TYR A 102 4.52 1.70 23.49
N LYS A 103 5.50 0.84 23.19
CA LYS A 103 6.45 1.03 22.10
C LYS A 103 6.08 0.08 20.98
N VAL A 104 5.80 0.63 19.80
CA VAL A 104 5.47 -0.16 18.62
C VAL A 104 6.56 -1.18 18.31
N ALA A 105 6.19 -2.45 18.26
CA ALA A 105 7.09 -3.58 18.03
C ALA A 105 7.01 -4.08 16.57
N HIS A 106 8.05 -4.74 16.08
CA HIS A 106 8.15 -5.41 14.77
C HIS A 106 7.99 -4.54 13.50
N VAL A 107 7.54 -3.29 13.60
CA VAL A 107 7.43 -2.37 12.46
C VAL A 107 8.81 -1.97 11.95
N LEU A 108 9.68 -1.50 12.85
CA LEU A 108 11.08 -1.25 12.53
C LEU A 108 11.81 -2.58 12.33
N THR A 109 12.52 -2.73 11.21
CA THR A 109 13.29 -3.96 10.89
C THR A 109 14.54 -4.13 11.75
N GLY A 110 14.97 -3.06 12.43
CA GLY A 110 16.07 -3.04 13.39
C GLY A 110 16.21 -1.65 14.00
N GLU A 111 17.17 -1.48 14.91
CA GLU A 111 17.53 -0.15 15.39
C GLU A 111 18.22 0.65 14.27
N PRO A 112 17.77 1.89 13.97
CA PRO A 112 18.39 2.70 12.94
C PRO A 112 19.87 2.96 13.22
N LYS A 113 20.67 3.06 12.15
CA LYS A 113 22.07 3.47 12.28
C LYS A 113 22.12 4.97 12.54
N TYR A 114 22.54 5.35 13.74
CA TYR A 114 22.60 6.76 14.15
C TYR A 114 23.90 7.44 13.72
N GLU A 115 23.81 8.75 13.48
CA GLU A 115 24.94 9.62 13.20
C GLU A 115 25.22 10.53 14.41
N LYS A 116 26.50 10.81 14.67
CA LYS A 116 26.92 11.70 15.75
C LYS A 116 26.51 13.14 15.47
N MET A 117 25.76 13.72 16.39
CA MET A 117 25.40 15.14 16.35
C MET A 117 26.48 15.99 17.04
N ARG A 118 26.65 17.25 16.59
CA ARG A 118 27.56 18.23 17.21
C ARG A 118 26.81 19.48 17.59
N ILE A 119 27.12 20.04 18.76
CA ILE A 119 26.58 21.34 19.17
C ILE A 119 27.33 22.44 18.40
N THR A 120 26.60 23.27 17.66
CA THR A 120 27.16 24.45 16.98
C THR A 120 26.92 25.72 17.78
N ARG A 121 25.84 25.76 18.56
CA ARG A 121 25.47 26.90 19.39
C ARG A 121 24.70 26.42 20.62
N LYS A 122 25.04 26.96 21.79
CA LYS A 122 24.26 26.80 23.04
C LYS A 122 24.18 28.15 23.74
N ARG A 123 22.97 28.61 24.03
CA ARG A 123 22.64 29.78 24.85
C ARG A 123 21.64 29.36 25.93
N GLU A 124 21.29 30.27 26.82
CA GLU A 124 20.29 30.00 27.88
C GLU A 124 18.89 29.68 27.29
N ASP A 125 18.54 30.28 26.16
CA ASP A 125 17.21 30.20 25.55
C ASP A 125 17.12 29.28 24.32
N CYS A 126 18.25 28.91 23.72
CA CYS A 126 18.28 28.09 22.52
C CYS A 126 19.55 27.24 22.37
N MET A 127 19.42 26.14 21.62
CA MET A 127 20.51 25.25 21.25
C MET A 127 20.44 24.90 19.75
N SER A 128 21.58 24.66 19.13
CA SER A 128 21.67 24.19 17.75
C SER A 128 22.59 22.97 17.66
N LEU A 129 22.08 21.92 17.01
CA LEU A 129 22.79 20.67 16.73
C LEU A 129 22.92 20.50 15.22
N THR A 130 24.01 19.90 14.76
CA THR A 130 24.23 19.60 13.34
C THR A 130 24.71 18.16 13.12
N TRP A 131 24.41 17.62 11.93
CA TRP A 131 24.92 16.35 11.41
C TRP A 131 25.04 16.43 9.87
N GLY A 132 25.51 15.36 9.21
CA GLY A 132 25.56 15.29 7.75
C GLY A 132 26.50 16.35 7.15
N PRO A 133 27.82 16.28 7.43
CA PRO A 133 28.79 17.34 7.16
C PRO A 133 28.37 18.81 7.36
N GLY A 134 27.41 19.11 8.24
CA GLY A 134 26.89 20.49 8.42
C GLY A 134 25.66 20.81 7.58
N GLN A 135 25.25 19.92 6.67
CA GLN A 135 24.11 20.09 5.77
C GLN A 135 22.79 20.17 6.53
N TYR A 136 22.66 19.40 7.63
CA TYR A 136 21.44 19.33 8.40
C TYR A 136 21.63 19.89 9.80
N GLN A 137 20.62 20.62 10.28
CA GLN A 137 20.63 21.21 11.62
C GLN A 137 19.28 21.05 12.30
N VAL A 138 19.33 21.03 13.63
CA VAL A 138 18.16 21.14 14.50
C VAL A 138 18.38 22.29 15.45
N HIS A 139 17.46 23.24 15.46
CA HIS A 139 17.40 24.31 16.47
C HIS A 139 16.33 23.98 17.50
N VAL A 140 16.70 24.03 18.77
CA VAL A 140 15.79 23.83 19.91
C VAL A 140 15.64 25.15 20.62
N SER A 141 14.43 25.70 20.65
CA SER A 141 14.04 26.84 21.48
C SER A 141 13.54 26.33 22.82
N ALA A 142 13.98 26.94 23.92
CA ALA A 142 13.71 26.44 25.26
C ALA A 142 12.31 26.77 25.76
N SER A 143 11.85 28.02 25.67
CA SER A 143 10.60 28.47 26.29
C SER A 143 9.85 29.49 25.42
N PRO A 144 8.71 29.13 24.79
CA PRO A 144 8.15 27.77 24.75
C PRO A 144 9.02 26.81 23.93
N PHE A 145 8.94 25.51 24.25
CA PHE A 145 9.63 24.46 23.52
C PHE A 145 9.21 24.45 22.05
N CYS A 146 10.18 24.54 21.16
CA CYS A 146 10.00 24.42 19.72
C CYS A 146 11.24 23.78 19.11
N LEU A 147 11.07 22.94 18.09
CA LEU A 147 12.18 22.27 17.40
C LEU A 147 12.09 22.53 15.91
N GLU A 148 13.04 23.27 15.36
CA GLU A 148 13.16 23.55 13.94
C GLU A 148 14.19 22.63 13.30
N VAL A 149 13.85 22.02 12.17
CA VAL A 149 14.71 21.15 11.38
C VAL A 149 15.06 21.86 10.09
N LEU A 150 16.35 21.98 9.83
CA LEU A 150 16.91 22.76 8.74
C LEU A 150 17.73 21.88 7.80
N CYS A 151 17.64 22.17 6.52
CA CYS A 151 18.48 21.65 5.46
C CYS A 151 19.10 22.84 4.73
N GLU A 152 20.43 22.91 4.67
CA GLU A 152 21.16 24.00 4.01
C GLU A 152 20.70 25.41 4.49
N GLU A 153 20.59 25.58 5.81
CA GLU A 153 20.11 26.82 6.48
C GLU A 153 18.63 27.19 6.26
N VAL A 154 17.87 26.37 5.53
CA VAL A 154 16.44 26.58 5.32
C VAL A 154 15.64 25.72 6.29
N VAL A 155 14.75 26.33 7.07
CA VAL A 155 13.79 25.58 7.91
C VAL A 155 12.81 24.83 7.02
N ILE A 156 12.81 23.50 7.10
CA ILE A 156 11.94 22.61 6.32
C ILE A 156 10.75 22.15 7.16
N VAL A 157 10.98 21.86 8.45
CA VAL A 157 9.94 21.41 9.38
C VAL A 157 10.12 22.12 10.72
N THR A 158 9.03 22.56 11.33
CA THR A 158 9.03 22.98 12.74
C THR A 158 8.07 22.10 13.53
N LEU A 159 8.52 21.54 14.66
CA LEU A 159 7.73 20.78 15.62
C LEU A 159 7.35 21.70 16.78
N ASN A 160 6.11 21.57 17.20
CA ASN A 160 5.46 22.38 18.23
C ASN A 160 5.38 23.92 17.98
N PRO A 161 5.23 24.43 16.73
CA PRO A 161 5.24 25.87 16.47
C PRO A 161 4.08 26.62 17.14
N LYS A 162 2.95 25.96 17.40
CA LYS A 162 1.77 26.54 18.08
C LYS A 162 1.64 26.10 19.53
N GLY A 163 2.65 25.41 20.07
CA GLY A 163 2.62 24.89 21.43
C GLY A 163 1.55 23.80 21.65
N ARG A 164 1.18 22.99 20.65
CA ARG A 164 0.14 21.95 20.82
C ARG A 164 0.69 20.60 21.29
N LEU A 165 1.95 20.53 21.74
CA LEU A 165 2.48 19.38 22.45
C LEU A 165 1.56 19.02 23.62
N CYS A 166 0.93 17.86 23.51
CA CYS A 166 0.06 17.30 24.53
C CYS A 166 0.64 15.96 24.95
N PHE A 167 0.75 15.76 26.27
CA PHE A 167 1.26 14.52 26.83
C PHE A 167 0.55 14.24 28.16
N GLU A 168 -0.53 13.45 28.13
CA GLU A 168 -1.34 13.15 29.33
C GLU A 168 -0.71 12.02 30.17
N THR A 169 -0.12 12.38 31.31
CA THR A 169 0.45 11.43 32.30
C THR A 169 -0.65 10.86 33.21
N ARG A 170 -0.41 9.67 33.78
CA ARG A 170 -1.32 9.10 34.79
C ARG A 170 -1.31 9.95 36.08
N PRO A 171 -2.47 10.31 36.66
CA PRO A 171 -2.50 11.00 37.95
C PRO A 171 -2.03 10.08 39.10
N SER A 172 -1.33 10.63 40.08
CA SER A 172 -1.00 9.92 41.34
C SER A 172 -2.28 9.62 42.13
N SER A 173 -2.31 8.53 42.90
CA SER A 173 -3.49 8.09 43.67
C SER A 173 -4.07 9.16 44.63
N SER A 174 -3.29 10.16 45.04
CA SER A 174 -3.74 11.30 45.85
C SER A 174 -4.47 12.40 45.09
N GLN A 175 -4.42 12.43 43.75
CA GLN A 175 -5.11 13.43 42.90
C GLN A 175 -6.48 12.97 42.39
N GLN A 176 -6.85 11.69 42.61
CA GLN A 176 -8.16 11.17 42.22
C GLN A 176 -9.33 11.73 43.03
N GLN A 177 -9.08 12.43 44.15
CA GLN A 177 -10.13 13.00 45.01
C GLN A 177 -10.53 14.45 44.66
N ASP A 178 -9.72 15.19 43.90
CA ASP A 178 -9.92 16.65 43.69
C ASP A 178 -10.24 17.07 42.25
N GLU A 179 -10.19 16.17 41.25
CA GLU A 179 -10.61 16.47 39.87
C GLU A 179 -11.98 15.85 39.54
N GLU A 180 -13.07 16.49 39.99
CA GLU A 180 -14.41 16.29 39.41
C GLU A 180 -14.48 16.91 38.00
N GLY A 181 -13.81 16.28 37.03
CA GLY A 181 -13.95 16.47 35.58
C GLY A 181 -14.15 15.10 34.90
N PRO A 182 -14.59 14.99 33.62
CA PRO A 182 -15.15 13.76 33.06
C PRO A 182 -14.08 12.69 32.77
N LEU A 183 -13.58 12.07 33.83
CA LEU A 183 -12.80 10.84 33.89
C LEU A 183 -13.69 9.66 34.31
N GLY A 184 -15.01 9.83 34.18
CA GLY A 184 -15.97 8.74 34.36
C GLY A 184 -15.95 7.78 33.17
N PRO A 185 -16.49 6.57 33.34
CA PRO A 185 -16.69 5.62 32.26
C PRO A 185 -17.39 6.27 31.07
N TRP A 186 -16.84 6.07 29.87
CA TRP A 186 -17.47 6.59 28.67
C TRP A 186 -18.41 5.56 28.07
N ILE A 187 -19.64 5.98 27.82
CA ILE A 187 -20.66 5.13 27.24
C ILE A 187 -20.81 5.48 25.76
N PHE A 188 -20.58 4.51 24.88
CA PHE A 188 -21.00 4.57 23.49
C PHE A 188 -22.06 3.52 23.23
N GLN A 189 -23.24 3.99 22.83
CA GLN A 189 -24.47 3.20 22.86
C GLN A 189 -24.74 2.61 24.26
N GLN A 190 -24.60 1.30 24.42
CA GLN A 190 -24.80 0.55 25.66
C GLN A 190 -23.48 0.07 26.30
N PHE A 191 -22.33 0.44 25.71
CA PHE A 191 -21.02 -0.10 26.09
C PHE A 191 -20.20 0.92 26.86
N GLU A 192 -19.64 0.49 27.98
CA GLU A 192 -18.93 1.32 28.94
C GLU A 192 -17.40 1.10 28.86
N ASP A 193 -16.67 2.07 28.30
CA ASP A 193 -15.21 2.17 28.42
C ASP A 193 -14.86 2.84 29.76
N ILE A 194 -14.56 2.00 30.76
CA ILE A 194 -14.22 2.45 32.12
C ILE A 194 -12.82 3.08 32.22
N MET A 195 -12.03 3.07 31.15
CA MET A 195 -10.70 3.71 31.09
C MET A 195 -9.77 3.28 32.24
N ALA A 196 -9.71 1.98 32.55
CA ALA A 196 -9.05 1.44 33.76
C ALA A 196 -7.54 1.75 33.85
N ASN A 197 -6.81 1.79 32.73
CA ASN A 197 -5.43 2.31 32.68
C ASN A 197 -5.33 3.79 32.27
N SER A 198 -6.48 4.47 32.10
CA SER A 198 -6.72 5.79 31.50
C SER A 198 -6.20 5.91 30.06
N SER A 199 -7.02 6.44 29.14
CA SER A 199 -6.52 6.95 27.85
C SER A 199 -5.46 8.02 28.16
N ARG A 200 -4.24 7.84 27.64
CA ARG A 200 -3.07 8.69 27.88
C ARG A 200 -2.61 9.35 26.58
N PRO A 201 -3.43 10.24 25.98
CA PRO A 201 -3.16 10.74 24.66
C PRO A 201 -1.86 11.53 24.58
N VAL A 202 -1.22 11.40 23.43
CA VAL A 202 -0.02 12.13 23.04
C VAL A 202 -0.28 12.83 21.72
N GLY A 203 0.29 14.01 21.53
CA GLY A 203 0.12 14.74 20.29
C GLY A 203 1.05 15.93 20.16
N ILE A 204 1.27 16.37 18.94
CA ILE A 204 2.14 17.51 18.62
C ILE A 204 1.75 18.10 17.26
N ASP A 205 1.85 19.41 17.13
CA ASP A 205 1.69 20.11 15.85
C ASP A 205 3.03 20.26 15.11
N LEU A 206 2.98 20.21 13.79
CA LEU A 206 4.08 20.42 12.86
C LEU A 206 3.71 21.50 11.85
N CYS A 207 4.70 22.24 11.38
CA CYS A 207 4.61 23.13 10.24
C CYS A 207 5.59 22.67 9.16
N LEU A 208 5.07 22.34 7.98
CA LEU A 208 5.84 21.92 6.80
C LEU A 208 6.05 23.14 5.90
N HIS A 209 7.25 23.71 5.91
CA HIS A 209 7.53 25.00 5.28
C HIS A 209 7.72 24.89 3.76
N GLY A 210 6.97 25.69 3.01
CA GLY A 210 7.02 25.71 1.55
C GLY A 210 6.22 24.60 0.87
N PHE A 211 5.51 23.75 1.62
CA PHE A 211 4.72 22.64 1.08
C PHE A 211 3.24 23.00 1.01
N SER A 212 2.62 22.76 -0.14
CA SER A 212 1.18 22.93 -0.39
C SER A 212 0.49 21.65 -0.87
N HIS A 213 1.24 20.55 -0.99
CA HIS A 213 0.72 19.25 -1.41
C HIS A 213 1.23 18.18 -0.45
N VAL A 214 0.28 17.47 0.16
CA VAL A 214 0.55 16.35 1.06
C VAL A 214 -0.28 15.13 0.67
N TYR A 215 0.28 13.95 0.92
CA TYR A 215 -0.22 12.64 0.51
C TYR A 215 0.00 11.62 1.64
N GLY A 216 -0.57 10.43 1.47
CA GLY A 216 -0.35 9.29 2.37
C GLY A 216 -1.52 9.11 3.34
N LEU A 217 -1.21 8.73 4.58
CA LEU A 217 -2.19 8.38 5.61
C LEU A 217 -3.26 7.35 5.18
N PRO A 218 -2.98 6.32 4.36
CA PRO A 218 -4.01 5.34 4.04
C PRO A 218 -4.44 4.57 5.30
N GLU A 219 -5.65 4.04 5.38
CA GLU A 219 -6.58 3.86 4.26
C GLU A 219 -7.86 4.72 4.36
N HIS A 220 -8.08 5.55 3.33
CA HIS A 220 -9.29 6.34 3.15
C HIS A 220 -9.73 6.30 1.69
N ALA A 221 -11.02 6.18 1.46
CA ALA A 221 -11.63 6.36 0.15
C ALA A 221 -11.74 7.85 -0.18
N ASP A 222 -10.62 8.54 -0.34
CA ASP A 222 -10.54 9.98 -0.60
C ASP A 222 -9.55 10.28 -1.75
N SER A 223 -9.39 11.55 -2.11
CA SER A 223 -8.41 11.97 -3.13
C SER A 223 -6.97 11.65 -2.72
N LEU A 224 -6.09 11.48 -3.72
CA LEU A 224 -4.66 11.22 -3.47
C LEU A 224 -4.01 12.36 -2.67
N GLN A 225 -4.24 13.61 -3.08
CA GLN A 225 -3.88 14.77 -2.26
C GLN A 225 -4.83 14.86 -1.08
N LEU A 226 -4.27 14.91 0.12
CA LEU A 226 -5.05 15.04 1.35
C LEU A 226 -5.75 16.41 1.40
N LYS A 227 -7.01 16.41 1.85
CA LYS A 227 -7.83 17.61 1.93
C LYS A 227 -7.62 18.35 3.25
N ASP A 228 -7.85 19.66 3.24
CA ASP A 228 -7.88 20.48 4.46
C ASP A 228 -8.98 20.00 5.43
N THR A 229 -8.66 19.89 6.71
CA THR A 229 -9.56 19.39 7.77
C THR A 229 -10.11 20.53 8.64
N SER A 230 -9.76 21.80 8.40
CA SER A 230 -10.18 22.92 9.24
C SER A 230 -11.70 23.07 9.36
N ALA A 231 -12.44 22.70 8.31
CA ALA A 231 -13.90 22.77 8.23
C ALA A 231 -14.57 21.37 8.16
N ARG A 232 -13.80 20.30 8.34
CA ARG A 232 -14.26 18.90 8.18
C ARG A 232 -13.65 18.04 9.29
N ASP A 233 -13.91 16.74 9.25
CA ASP A 233 -13.28 15.80 10.18
C ASP A 233 -11.78 15.65 9.89
N PRO A 234 -10.94 15.37 10.92
CA PRO A 234 -9.56 14.95 10.70
C PRO A 234 -9.51 13.57 10.02
N TYR A 235 -8.36 13.22 9.45
CA TYR A 235 -8.10 11.86 9.01
C TYR A 235 -7.96 10.94 10.23
N ARG A 236 -8.77 9.86 10.28
CA ARG A 236 -8.75 8.86 11.36
C ARG A 236 -8.00 7.61 10.92
N LEU A 237 -7.01 7.20 11.70
CA LEU A 237 -6.25 5.97 11.55
C LEU A 237 -6.64 5.01 12.67
N TYR A 238 -7.63 4.17 12.38
CA TYR A 238 -8.15 3.12 13.23
C TYR A 238 -8.72 2.05 12.32
N ASN A 239 -8.17 0.84 12.40
CA ASN A 239 -8.51 -0.25 11.48
C ASN A 239 -9.93 -0.77 11.78
N LEU A 240 -10.84 -0.63 10.83
CA LEU A 240 -12.27 -0.87 11.01
C LEU A 240 -12.85 -1.67 9.85
N ASP A 241 -13.78 -2.56 10.17
CA ASP A 241 -14.60 -3.24 9.19
C ASP A 241 -15.76 -2.33 8.74
N VAL A 242 -15.53 -1.60 7.64
CA VAL A 242 -16.48 -0.63 7.09
C VAL A 242 -17.07 -1.14 5.77
N PHE A 243 -17.99 -2.10 5.87
CA PHE A 243 -18.76 -2.63 4.74
C PHE A 243 -19.35 -1.52 3.84
N ALA A 244 -19.14 -1.63 2.52
CA ALA A 244 -19.66 -0.68 1.52
C ALA A 244 -19.38 0.79 1.89
N TYR A 245 -18.11 1.06 2.22
CA TYR A 245 -17.63 2.31 2.79
C TYR A 245 -17.97 3.56 1.96
N GLU A 246 -18.24 4.68 2.62
CA GLU A 246 -18.46 5.94 1.89
C GLU A 246 -17.19 6.47 1.23
N ILE A 247 -17.32 6.93 -0.01
CA ILE A 247 -16.26 7.68 -0.71
C ILE A 247 -16.25 9.15 -0.26
N ASN A 248 -15.10 9.81 -0.43
CA ASN A 248 -14.79 11.14 0.09
C ASN A 248 -14.94 11.25 1.63
N SER A 249 -14.78 10.12 2.32
CA SER A 249 -14.83 10.01 3.77
C SER A 249 -13.44 9.97 4.38
N ARG A 250 -13.33 10.49 5.61
CA ARG A 250 -12.10 10.46 6.44
C ARG A 250 -12.23 9.49 7.61
N LEU A 251 -13.32 8.71 7.63
CA LEU A 251 -13.44 7.53 8.45
C LEU A 251 -12.35 6.55 8.01
N GLY A 252 -11.51 6.11 8.95
CA GLY A 252 -10.51 5.07 8.68
C GLY A 252 -11.19 3.79 8.18
N LEU A 253 -10.55 3.14 7.22
CA LEU A 253 -10.98 1.83 6.70
C LEU A 253 -10.19 0.71 7.36
N TYR A 254 -9.70 -0.27 6.60
CA TYR A 254 -9.25 -1.54 7.15
C TYR A 254 -7.80 -1.53 7.66
N GLY A 255 -6.97 -0.63 7.11
CA GLY A 255 -5.56 -0.50 7.49
C GLY A 255 -5.13 0.94 7.72
N SER A 256 -3.97 1.08 8.38
CA SER A 256 -3.42 2.37 8.79
C SER A 256 -1.91 2.44 8.56
N VAL A 257 -1.44 3.34 7.70
CA VAL A 257 -0.01 3.68 7.59
C VAL A 257 0.19 5.13 8.01
N PRO A 258 0.71 5.41 9.22
CA PRO A 258 0.85 6.77 9.74
C PRO A 258 2.08 7.50 9.14
N LEU A 259 2.18 7.52 7.82
CA LEU A 259 3.18 8.23 7.03
C LEU A 259 2.48 9.30 6.19
N LEU A 260 2.90 10.55 6.40
CA LEU A 260 2.54 11.69 5.55
C LEU A 260 3.73 12.04 4.65
N VAL A 261 3.47 12.21 3.36
CA VAL A 261 4.48 12.63 2.37
C VAL A 261 4.11 14.02 1.88
N ALA A 262 5.03 14.98 1.96
CA ALA A 262 4.85 16.34 1.46
C ALA A 262 5.77 16.59 0.27
N HIS A 263 5.26 17.26 -0.77
CA HIS A 263 6.01 17.47 -2.00
C HIS A 263 5.94 18.93 -2.49
N LYS A 264 7.05 19.40 -3.03
CA LYS A 264 7.21 20.64 -3.79
C LYS A 264 8.32 20.41 -4.85
N PRO A 265 8.45 21.26 -5.89
CA PRO A 265 9.28 20.99 -7.07
C PRO A 265 10.69 20.44 -6.81
N ASP A 266 11.37 20.96 -5.79
CA ASP A 266 12.77 20.61 -5.51
C ASP A 266 12.93 19.74 -4.25
N THR A 267 11.85 19.37 -3.56
CA THR A 267 11.95 18.65 -2.28
C THR A 267 10.71 17.80 -2.00
N THR A 268 10.96 16.56 -1.60
CA THR A 268 9.99 15.66 -0.97
C THR A 268 10.42 15.42 0.48
N LEU A 269 9.44 15.41 1.37
CA LEU A 269 9.60 15.21 2.80
C LEU A 269 8.67 14.10 3.26
N GLY A 270 9.13 13.22 4.15
CA GLY A 270 8.28 12.27 4.87
C GLY A 270 8.17 12.60 6.35
N VAL A 271 6.99 12.44 6.93
CA VAL A 271 6.74 12.47 8.38
C VAL A 271 6.10 11.14 8.76
N PHE A 272 6.86 10.27 9.42
CA PHE A 272 6.38 8.97 9.88
C PHE A 272 6.15 8.98 11.39
N TRP A 273 4.88 8.90 11.78
CA TRP A 273 4.42 8.89 13.16
C TRP A 273 4.24 7.46 13.66
N LEU A 274 5.24 6.91 14.34
CA LEU A 274 5.25 5.51 14.77
C LEU A 274 4.40 5.31 16.03
N ASN A 275 3.08 5.23 15.87
CA ASN A 275 2.12 4.95 16.93
C ASN A 275 1.01 4.00 16.44
N ALA A 276 0.70 2.97 17.23
CA ALA A 276 -0.25 1.91 16.87
C ALA A 276 -1.66 2.08 17.47
N SER A 277 -1.85 3.09 18.32
CA SER A 277 -3.16 3.43 18.85
C SER A 277 -3.98 4.22 17.84
N GLU A 278 -5.28 4.39 18.13
CA GLU A 278 -6.15 5.29 17.37
C GLU A 278 -5.51 6.66 17.20
N THR A 279 -5.34 7.11 15.96
CA THR A 279 -4.60 8.34 15.63
C THR A 279 -5.44 9.25 14.73
N LEU A 280 -5.53 10.53 15.11
CA LEU A 280 -6.24 11.57 14.38
C LEU A 280 -5.23 12.57 13.83
N VAL A 281 -5.40 12.96 12.57
CA VAL A 281 -4.50 13.90 11.88
C VAL A 281 -5.31 15.07 11.31
N ASP A 282 -5.08 16.26 11.86
CA ASP A 282 -5.58 17.51 11.30
C ASP A 282 -4.56 18.11 10.32
N LEU A 283 -5.07 18.73 9.26
CA LEU A 283 -4.31 19.26 8.15
C LEU A 283 -4.87 20.61 7.71
N LYS A 284 -4.01 21.63 7.62
CA LYS A 284 -4.39 22.96 7.16
C LYS A 284 -3.37 23.54 6.19
N TYR A 285 -3.84 23.91 5.01
CA TYR A 285 -3.03 24.64 4.03
C TYR A 285 -3.05 26.14 4.36
N VAL A 286 -1.88 26.77 4.48
CA VAL A 286 -1.74 28.18 4.88
C VAL A 286 -0.83 28.91 3.91
N SER A 287 -1.24 30.11 3.51
CA SER A 287 -0.42 31.05 2.73
C SER A 287 0.00 32.20 3.63
N LYS A 288 1.29 32.29 4.01
CA LYS A 288 1.81 33.40 4.82
C LYS A 288 2.30 34.52 3.92
N HIS A 289 1.83 35.74 4.19
CA HIS A 289 2.45 36.95 3.65
C HIS A 289 3.68 37.28 4.49
N GLN A 290 4.86 37.26 3.87
CA GLN A 290 6.06 37.87 4.44
C GLN A 290 6.30 39.20 3.75
N GLU A 291 6.30 40.29 4.53
CA GLU A 291 6.72 41.61 4.07
C GLU A 291 8.26 41.67 4.12
N GLN A 292 8.90 41.76 2.96
CA GLN A 292 10.32 42.08 2.82
C GLN A 292 10.46 43.35 1.96
N GLY A 293 10.38 44.52 2.59
CA GLY A 293 10.41 45.81 1.89
C GLY A 293 9.20 46.03 0.97
N GLU A 294 9.39 46.68 -0.19
CA GLU A 294 8.31 46.99 -1.16
C GLU A 294 7.74 45.77 -1.92
N ARG A 295 8.12 44.54 -1.58
CA ARG A 295 7.58 43.31 -2.20
C ARG A 295 7.07 42.33 -1.14
N SER A 296 5.76 42.04 -1.17
CA SER A 296 5.15 40.96 -0.39
C SER A 296 5.45 39.62 -1.07
N ARG A 297 6.07 38.66 -0.35
CA ARG A 297 6.25 37.29 -0.83
C ARG A 297 5.31 36.37 -0.05
N VAL A 298 4.41 35.69 -0.76
CA VAL A 298 3.56 34.66 -0.18
C VAL A 298 4.35 33.35 -0.16
N THR A 299 4.56 32.79 1.03
CA THR A 299 5.19 31.47 1.18
C THR A 299 4.14 30.47 1.66
N PRO A 300 3.84 29.41 0.89
CA PRO A 300 2.90 28.38 1.34
C PRO A 300 3.52 27.57 2.48
N GLN A 301 2.68 27.07 3.37
CA GLN A 301 3.05 26.06 4.36
C GLN A 301 1.85 25.14 4.62
N THR A 302 2.12 23.96 5.14
CA THR A 302 1.08 23.03 5.59
C THR A 302 1.25 22.79 7.09
N ASP A 303 0.23 23.12 7.88
CA ASP A 303 0.19 22.81 9.30
C ASP A 303 -0.45 21.43 9.49
N VAL A 304 0.17 20.57 10.29
CA VAL A 304 -0.31 19.21 10.58
C VAL A 304 -0.37 19.03 12.10
N SER A 305 -1.42 18.43 12.64
CA SER A 305 -1.49 18.09 14.07
C SER A 305 -1.82 16.62 14.24
N TRP A 306 -0.95 15.90 14.96
CA TRP A 306 -1.10 14.48 15.25
C TRP A 306 -1.59 14.31 16.68
N VAL A 307 -2.58 13.44 16.88
CA VAL A 307 -3.05 13.06 18.21
C VAL A 307 -3.30 11.56 18.23
N SER A 308 -2.63 10.83 19.10
CA SER A 308 -2.84 9.41 19.33
C SER A 308 -3.40 9.16 20.72
N GLU A 309 -4.24 8.14 20.87
CA GLU A 309 -4.92 7.82 22.12
C GLU A 309 -3.97 7.36 23.25
N SER A 310 -2.88 6.69 22.90
CA SER A 310 -1.88 6.19 23.85
C SER A 310 -0.50 6.06 23.20
N GLY A 311 0.41 5.35 23.86
CA GLY A 311 1.80 5.18 23.43
C GLY A 311 2.64 6.42 23.70
N ARG A 312 3.80 6.49 23.07
CA ARG A 312 4.75 7.61 23.13
C ARG A 312 4.73 8.42 21.84
N ILE A 313 5.35 9.59 21.86
CA ILE A 313 5.68 10.31 20.63
C ILE A 313 6.94 9.68 20.05
N ASP A 314 6.86 9.17 18.83
CA ASP A 314 8.00 8.57 18.09
C ASP A 314 7.87 8.98 16.62
N CYS A 315 8.48 10.10 16.27
CA CYS A 315 8.32 10.75 14.97
C CYS A 315 9.63 10.70 14.18
N PHE A 316 9.57 10.23 12.94
CA PHE A 316 10.68 10.25 12.00
C PHE A 316 10.41 11.30 10.92
N ILE A 317 11.45 12.08 10.60
CA ILE A 317 11.44 13.10 9.57
C ILE A 317 12.43 12.67 8.49
N LEU A 318 11.91 12.35 7.31
CA LEU A 318 12.64 11.80 6.17
C LEU A 318 12.92 12.97 5.20
N LEU A 319 14.16 13.48 5.18
CA LEU A 319 14.49 14.76 4.56
C LEU A 319 14.68 14.73 3.03
N GLY A 320 14.52 13.58 2.37
CA GLY A 320 14.67 13.46 0.91
C GLY A 320 16.08 13.81 0.41
N PRO A 321 16.25 14.70 -0.60
CA PRO A 321 15.24 15.60 -1.17
C PRO A 321 14.35 15.01 -2.28
N SER A 322 14.69 13.89 -2.92
CA SER A 322 13.86 13.33 -4.00
C SER A 322 12.76 12.39 -3.49
N PRO A 323 11.68 12.14 -4.28
CA PRO A 323 10.70 11.11 -3.94
C PRO A 323 11.35 9.74 -3.68
N ALA A 324 12.28 9.31 -4.55
CA ALA A 324 13.01 8.05 -4.42
C ALA A 324 13.81 7.96 -3.10
N GLN A 325 14.43 9.07 -2.68
CA GLN A 325 15.16 9.11 -1.41
C GLN A 325 14.22 8.97 -0.20
N VAL A 326 13.06 9.63 -0.20
CA VAL A 326 12.06 9.49 0.88
C VAL A 326 11.54 8.05 0.97
N PHE A 327 11.23 7.43 -0.17
CA PHE A 327 10.80 6.03 -0.21
C PHE A 327 11.89 5.08 0.33
N SER A 328 13.15 5.27 -0.09
CA SER A 328 14.27 4.48 0.43
C SER A 328 14.52 4.73 1.93
N GLN A 329 14.41 5.98 2.40
CA GLN A 329 14.56 6.32 3.82
C GLN A 329 13.49 5.60 4.66
N TYR A 330 12.24 5.58 4.18
CA TYR A 330 11.15 4.86 4.85
C TYR A 330 11.32 3.34 4.81
N ALA A 331 11.71 2.76 3.67
CA ALA A 331 11.94 1.33 3.52
C ALA A 331 13.17 0.83 4.31
N GLN A 332 14.17 1.67 4.56
CA GLN A 332 15.27 1.31 5.47
C GLN A 332 14.79 1.15 6.92
N LEU A 333 13.73 1.87 7.32
CA LEU A 333 13.13 1.75 8.65
C LEU A 333 12.16 0.57 8.71
N THR A 334 11.27 0.44 7.72
CA THR A 334 10.12 -0.49 7.76
C THR A 334 10.27 -1.67 6.81
N GLY A 335 11.41 -1.82 6.14
CA GLY A 335 11.70 -2.86 5.16
C GLY A 335 11.12 -2.59 3.76
N TYR A 336 11.61 -3.38 2.82
CA TYR A 336 11.24 -3.31 1.40
C TYR A 336 10.06 -4.25 1.10
N GLN A 337 9.37 -4.01 -0.01
CA GLN A 337 8.34 -4.93 -0.50
C GLN A 337 8.93 -6.33 -0.67
N ALA A 338 8.27 -7.35 -0.13
CA ALA A 338 8.65 -8.73 -0.42
C ALA A 338 8.49 -8.99 -1.92
N LEU A 339 9.49 -9.59 -2.56
CA LEU A 339 9.41 -9.98 -3.97
C LEU A 339 8.28 -11.02 -4.12
N PRO A 340 7.19 -10.70 -4.82
CA PRO A 340 6.05 -11.61 -4.93
C PRO A 340 6.44 -12.88 -5.70
N PRO A 341 5.85 -14.04 -5.41
CA PRO A 341 5.89 -15.15 -6.35
C PRO A 341 5.18 -14.75 -7.65
N MET A 342 5.69 -15.15 -8.80
CA MET A 342 5.23 -14.72 -10.13
C MET A 342 3.72 -14.97 -10.32
N PHE A 343 3.21 -16.10 -9.83
CA PHE A 343 1.79 -16.43 -9.96
C PHE A 343 0.87 -15.40 -9.32
N SER A 344 1.32 -14.73 -8.24
CA SER A 344 0.48 -13.75 -7.54
C SER A 344 0.38 -12.42 -8.28
N LEU A 345 1.16 -12.22 -9.34
CA LEU A 345 0.99 -11.10 -10.26
C LEU A 345 0.06 -11.43 -11.42
N GLY A 346 -0.37 -12.69 -11.58
CA GLY A 346 -1.37 -13.10 -12.56
C GLY A 346 -2.77 -12.62 -12.20
N TYR A 347 -3.80 -13.18 -12.86
CA TYR A 347 -5.19 -12.93 -12.51
C TYR A 347 -5.69 -13.94 -11.46
N HIS A 348 -6.44 -13.43 -10.49
CA HIS A 348 -7.03 -14.17 -9.38
C HIS A 348 -8.55 -14.20 -9.52
N GLN A 349 -9.16 -15.39 -9.54
CA GLN A 349 -10.62 -15.57 -9.56
C GLN A 349 -11.14 -15.92 -8.17
N CYS A 350 -12.12 -15.16 -7.68
CA CYS A 350 -12.74 -15.34 -6.38
C CYS A 350 -14.24 -14.96 -6.42
N ARG A 351 -15.01 -15.49 -5.47
CA ARG A 351 -16.32 -14.97 -5.03
C ARG A 351 -16.64 -15.57 -3.66
N TRP A 352 -17.55 -14.92 -2.93
CA TRP A 352 -18.26 -15.52 -1.82
C TRP A 352 -19.49 -16.28 -2.36
N SER A 353 -19.66 -17.58 -2.17
CA SER A 353 -18.60 -18.58 -2.29
C SER A 353 -18.70 -19.27 -3.65
N TYR A 354 -17.66 -20.02 -4.02
CA TYR A 354 -17.85 -21.19 -4.88
C TYR A 354 -18.41 -22.34 -4.04
N GLU A 355 -19.36 -23.08 -4.60
CA GLU A 355 -20.25 -23.94 -3.81
C GLU A 355 -19.57 -25.23 -3.34
N ASP A 356 -18.83 -25.89 -4.23
CA ASP A 356 -18.18 -27.19 -4.01
C ASP A 356 -17.02 -27.43 -4.99
N GLU A 357 -16.42 -28.63 -4.94
CA GLU A 357 -15.34 -29.02 -5.85
C GLU A 357 -15.73 -29.05 -7.34
N GLU A 358 -17.00 -29.35 -7.65
CA GLU A 358 -17.48 -29.43 -9.04
C GLU A 358 -17.62 -28.02 -9.62
N ASP A 359 -18.16 -27.08 -8.86
CA ASP A 359 -18.23 -25.66 -9.21
C ASP A 359 -16.82 -25.12 -9.51
N VAL A 360 -15.85 -25.39 -8.63
CA VAL A 360 -14.44 -24.99 -8.86
C VAL A 360 -13.89 -25.55 -10.17
N LYS A 361 -14.08 -26.86 -10.42
CA LYS A 361 -13.60 -27.51 -11.66
C LYS A 361 -14.30 -26.97 -12.90
N SER A 362 -15.59 -26.62 -12.80
CA SER A 362 -16.36 -26.06 -13.90
C SER A 362 -15.86 -24.67 -14.30
N VAL A 363 -15.53 -23.83 -13.32
CA VAL A 363 -15.00 -22.48 -13.55
C VAL A 363 -13.57 -22.55 -14.07
N ASP A 364 -12.72 -23.41 -13.52
CA ASP A 364 -11.38 -23.70 -14.04
C ASP A 364 -11.42 -24.13 -15.52
N ALA A 365 -12.37 -24.99 -15.90
CA ALA A 365 -12.59 -25.38 -17.29
C ALA A 365 -13.12 -24.22 -18.16
N GLY A 366 -13.96 -23.34 -17.60
CA GLY A 366 -14.47 -22.16 -18.29
C GLY A 366 -13.36 -21.19 -18.72
N PHE A 367 -12.36 -20.95 -17.86
CA PHE A 367 -11.21 -20.13 -18.23
C PHE A 367 -10.44 -20.68 -19.44
N ASP A 368 -10.23 -22.00 -19.47
CA ASP A 368 -9.56 -22.66 -20.58
C ASP A 368 -10.40 -22.59 -21.86
N LEU A 369 -11.70 -22.87 -21.76
CA LEU A 369 -12.64 -22.82 -22.89
C LEU A 369 -12.68 -21.44 -23.55
N HIS A 370 -12.67 -20.39 -22.73
CA HIS A 370 -12.75 -19.00 -23.21
C HIS A 370 -11.37 -18.37 -23.47
N ALA A 371 -10.27 -19.12 -23.29
CA ALA A 371 -8.90 -18.66 -23.48
C ALA A 371 -8.55 -17.40 -22.66
N ILE A 372 -9.02 -17.36 -21.42
CA ILE A 372 -8.72 -16.30 -20.45
C ILE A 372 -7.70 -16.85 -19.46
N PRO A 373 -6.47 -16.32 -19.39
CA PRO A 373 -5.49 -16.82 -18.44
C PRO A 373 -5.84 -16.44 -17.01
N TYR A 374 -5.58 -17.35 -16.07
CA TYR A 374 -5.66 -17.08 -14.64
C TYR A 374 -4.72 -18.01 -13.86
N ASP A 375 -4.28 -17.56 -12.69
CA ASP A 375 -3.29 -18.27 -11.87
C ASP A 375 -3.86 -18.85 -10.59
N VAL A 376 -4.82 -18.17 -9.98
CA VAL A 376 -5.25 -18.49 -8.61
C VAL A 376 -6.76 -18.58 -8.52
N PHE A 377 -7.22 -19.69 -7.98
CA PHE A 377 -8.60 -19.88 -7.56
C PHE A 377 -8.72 -19.63 -6.06
N TRP A 378 -9.83 -19.05 -5.61
CA TRP A 378 -10.04 -18.67 -4.21
C TRP A 378 -11.28 -19.31 -3.62
N LEU A 379 -11.18 -19.76 -2.37
CA LEU A 379 -12.29 -20.26 -1.58
C LEU A 379 -12.52 -19.38 -0.35
N ASP A 380 -13.71 -18.78 -0.31
CA ASP A 380 -14.20 -17.97 0.80
C ASP A 380 -14.70 -18.87 1.96
N ILE A 381 -15.27 -18.28 3.01
CA ILE A 381 -15.55 -18.90 4.30
C ILE A 381 -16.44 -20.15 4.26
N ASP A 382 -17.23 -20.35 3.20
CA ASP A 382 -18.12 -21.52 3.10
C ASP A 382 -17.37 -22.83 2.77
N HIS A 383 -16.08 -22.79 2.43
CA HIS A 383 -15.29 -24.02 2.27
C HIS A 383 -14.99 -24.74 3.58
N THR A 384 -15.15 -24.05 4.71
CA THR A 384 -14.84 -24.56 6.06
C THR A 384 -16.03 -25.28 6.69
N GLU A 385 -15.77 -26.22 7.60
CA GLU A 385 -16.82 -26.91 8.33
C GLU A 385 -17.40 -26.02 9.46
N GLY A 386 -18.52 -25.34 9.15
CA GLY A 386 -19.20 -24.49 10.12
C GLY A 386 -18.36 -23.29 10.59
N LYS A 387 -17.50 -22.75 9.71
CA LYS A 387 -16.63 -21.58 9.97
C LYS A 387 -15.54 -21.87 11.00
N ARG A 388 -15.13 -23.14 11.08
CA ARG A 388 -13.91 -23.59 11.79
C ARG A 388 -12.74 -23.53 10.81
N TYR A 389 -11.86 -22.55 10.94
CA TYR A 389 -10.67 -22.46 10.08
C TYR A 389 -9.77 -23.69 10.23
N PHE A 390 -8.91 -23.96 9.23
CA PHE A 390 -8.12 -25.19 9.14
C PHE A 390 -8.93 -26.49 8.97
N THR A 391 -10.22 -26.38 8.60
CA THR A 391 -11.08 -27.51 8.25
C THR A 391 -11.62 -27.37 6.82
N TRP A 392 -12.26 -28.43 6.33
CA TRP A 392 -12.94 -28.45 5.03
C TRP A 392 -14.33 -29.02 5.24
N ASP A 393 -15.36 -28.41 4.65
CA ASP A 393 -16.72 -28.94 4.69
C ASP A 393 -16.74 -30.29 3.95
N SER A 394 -16.98 -31.39 4.67
CA SER A 394 -16.85 -32.74 4.12
C SER A 394 -17.90 -33.09 3.08
N LYS A 395 -18.97 -32.30 2.95
CA LYS A 395 -20.04 -32.51 1.96
C LYS A 395 -19.68 -31.83 0.64
N HIS A 396 -19.23 -30.59 0.69
CA HIS A 396 -18.95 -29.77 -0.50
C HIS A 396 -17.48 -29.90 -0.95
N PHE A 397 -16.55 -30.16 -0.03
CA PHE A 397 -15.13 -30.34 -0.28
C PHE A 397 -14.60 -31.66 0.34
N PRO A 398 -15.11 -32.83 -0.10
CA PRO A 398 -14.73 -34.12 0.47
C PRO A 398 -13.28 -34.55 0.15
N SER A 399 -12.66 -34.02 -0.91
CA SER A 399 -11.35 -34.40 -1.44
C SER A 399 -10.48 -33.17 -1.77
N PRO A 400 -10.20 -32.28 -0.80
CA PRO A 400 -9.54 -31.00 -1.04
C PRO A 400 -8.13 -31.13 -1.60
N VAL A 401 -7.44 -32.24 -1.31
CA VAL A 401 -6.12 -32.56 -1.87
C VAL A 401 -6.22 -32.81 -3.37
N ASP A 402 -7.24 -33.54 -3.82
CA ASP A 402 -7.43 -33.86 -5.23
C ASP A 402 -7.91 -32.63 -6.01
N LEU A 403 -8.70 -31.75 -5.39
CA LEU A 403 -9.00 -30.44 -5.96
C LEU A 403 -7.73 -29.61 -6.20
N GLN A 404 -6.84 -29.53 -5.21
CA GLN A 404 -5.58 -28.82 -5.35
C GLN A 404 -4.67 -29.44 -6.41
N ARG A 405 -4.62 -30.78 -6.48
CA ARG A 405 -3.88 -31.50 -7.54
C ARG A 405 -4.45 -31.21 -8.92
N HIS A 406 -5.79 -31.16 -9.06
CA HIS A 406 -6.46 -30.78 -10.31
C HIS A 406 -5.96 -29.43 -10.82
N LEU A 407 -5.99 -28.40 -9.96
CA LEU A 407 -5.46 -27.07 -10.30
C LEU A 407 -3.95 -27.10 -10.57
N GLN A 408 -3.19 -27.85 -9.76
CA GLN A 408 -1.75 -27.98 -9.90
C GLN A 408 -1.33 -28.66 -11.21
N THR A 409 -2.12 -29.58 -11.77
CA THR A 409 -1.81 -30.18 -13.09
C THR A 409 -1.79 -29.14 -14.21
N LYS A 410 -2.59 -28.07 -14.06
CA LYS A 410 -2.59 -26.88 -14.91
C LYS A 410 -1.69 -25.77 -14.38
N LYS A 411 -0.84 -26.07 -13.40
CA LYS A 411 0.10 -25.17 -12.70
C LYS A 411 -0.55 -24.00 -11.95
N ARG A 412 -1.86 -24.02 -11.75
CA ARG A 412 -2.65 -23.04 -10.99
C ARG A 412 -2.55 -23.29 -9.48
N LYS A 413 -2.93 -22.29 -8.68
CA LYS A 413 -2.86 -22.30 -7.21
C LYS A 413 -4.25 -22.16 -6.60
N LEU A 414 -4.36 -22.53 -5.32
CA LEU A 414 -5.54 -22.33 -4.51
C LEU A 414 -5.22 -21.35 -3.38
N VAL A 415 -6.12 -20.41 -3.09
CA VAL A 415 -6.09 -19.60 -1.88
C VAL A 415 -7.34 -19.90 -1.06
N VAL A 416 -7.16 -20.07 0.26
CA VAL A 416 -8.25 -20.25 1.21
C VAL A 416 -8.21 -19.15 2.27
N ILE A 417 -9.38 -18.73 2.72
CA ILE A 417 -9.53 -17.74 3.80
C ILE A 417 -9.21 -18.35 5.17
N SER A 418 -8.55 -17.57 6.03
CA SER A 418 -8.26 -17.88 7.44
C SER A 418 -8.27 -16.62 8.28
N ASP A 419 -9.31 -16.46 9.10
CA ASP A 419 -9.55 -15.24 9.89
C ASP A 419 -9.11 -15.43 11.35
N PRO A 420 -8.97 -14.35 12.14
CA PRO A 420 -8.40 -14.44 13.48
C PRO A 420 -9.39 -14.88 14.57
N HIS A 421 -10.67 -14.98 14.24
CA HIS A 421 -11.72 -15.36 15.18
C HIS A 421 -11.95 -16.88 15.13
N PHE A 422 -11.93 -17.52 16.30
CA PHE A 422 -12.06 -18.96 16.45
C PHE A 422 -13.43 -19.27 17.00
N LYS A 423 -14.18 -20.14 16.31
CA LYS A 423 -15.46 -20.65 16.82
C LYS A 423 -15.28 -21.18 18.24
N ALA A 424 -16.08 -20.67 19.17
CA ALA A 424 -16.09 -21.14 20.57
C ALA A 424 -16.78 -22.51 20.66
N ASP A 425 -16.03 -23.56 20.33
CA ASP A 425 -16.54 -24.93 20.20
C ASP A 425 -15.68 -25.91 21.01
N PRO A 426 -16.16 -26.41 22.16
CA PRO A 426 -15.42 -27.35 23.00
C PRO A 426 -15.25 -28.73 22.34
N GLU A 427 -15.96 -29.04 21.26
CA GLU A 427 -15.79 -30.27 20.49
C GLU A 427 -14.73 -30.13 19.39
N TRP A 428 -14.27 -28.91 19.09
CA TRP A 428 -13.24 -28.65 18.09
C TRP A 428 -11.83 -28.72 18.71
N PRO A 429 -10.99 -29.71 18.35
CA PRO A 429 -9.70 -29.91 19.01
C PRO A 429 -8.75 -28.70 18.94
N LEU A 430 -8.74 -27.98 17.81
CA LEU A 430 -7.87 -26.81 17.65
C LEU A 430 -8.30 -25.64 18.55
N PHE A 431 -9.59 -25.47 18.81
CA PHE A 431 -10.08 -24.52 19.81
C PHE A 431 -9.65 -24.90 21.21
N CYS A 432 -9.77 -26.18 21.58
CA CYS A 432 -9.31 -26.68 22.87
C CYS A 432 -7.80 -26.46 23.04
N GLU A 433 -6.99 -26.72 22.01
CA GLU A 433 -5.55 -26.45 22.02
C GLU A 433 -5.25 -24.95 22.21
N ALA A 434 -5.97 -24.08 21.50
CA ALA A 434 -5.83 -22.63 21.66
C ALA A 434 -6.18 -22.16 23.08
N ARG A 435 -7.28 -22.67 23.65
CA ARG A 435 -7.74 -22.37 25.00
C ARG A 435 -6.73 -22.84 26.05
N ASP A 436 -6.33 -24.10 25.98
CA ASP A 436 -5.45 -24.74 26.97
C ASP A 436 -4.01 -24.20 26.86
N GLY A 437 -3.63 -23.67 25.69
CA GLY A 437 -2.37 -22.98 25.44
C GLY A 437 -2.32 -21.50 25.84
N ASP A 438 -3.43 -20.94 26.34
CA ASP A 438 -3.60 -19.51 26.65
C ASP A 438 -3.32 -18.58 25.46
N HIS A 439 -3.90 -18.92 24.30
CA HIS A 439 -3.68 -18.21 23.04
C HIS A 439 -4.68 -17.10 22.72
N PHE A 440 -5.73 -16.94 23.52
CA PHE A 440 -6.80 -15.96 23.27
C PHE A 440 -6.56 -14.61 23.97
N VAL A 441 -7.06 -13.54 23.34
CA VAL A 441 -7.20 -12.22 23.96
C VAL A 441 -8.08 -12.34 25.19
N ARG A 442 -7.79 -11.51 26.21
CA ARG A 442 -8.54 -11.50 27.47
C ARG A 442 -9.44 -10.26 27.57
N SER A 443 -10.56 -10.38 28.26
CA SER A 443 -11.37 -9.25 28.68
C SER A 443 -10.71 -8.50 29.85
N ARG A 444 -11.26 -7.35 30.24
CA ARG A 444 -10.81 -6.56 31.41
C ARG A 444 -10.70 -7.37 32.71
N ASP A 445 -11.58 -8.38 32.88
CA ASP A 445 -11.62 -9.24 34.06
C ASP A 445 -10.64 -10.42 33.96
N CYS A 446 -9.69 -10.35 33.02
CA CYS A 446 -8.67 -11.35 32.74
C CYS A 446 -9.23 -12.73 32.32
N ARG A 447 -10.48 -12.81 31.86
CA ARG A 447 -11.09 -14.02 31.27
C ARG A 447 -10.87 -14.04 29.76
N VAL A 448 -11.01 -15.19 29.11
CA VAL A 448 -11.00 -15.25 27.63
C VAL A 448 -12.08 -14.33 27.09
N TYR A 449 -11.72 -13.47 26.12
CA TYR A 449 -12.66 -12.59 25.47
C TYR A 449 -13.53 -13.36 24.47
N HIS A 450 -14.84 -13.12 24.54
CA HIS A 450 -15.85 -13.65 23.64
C HIS A 450 -16.52 -12.50 22.88
N GLY A 451 -16.70 -12.67 21.58
CA GLY A 451 -17.48 -11.78 20.72
C GLY A 451 -18.24 -12.60 19.67
N THR A 452 -18.92 -11.93 18.73
CA THR A 452 -19.57 -12.61 17.61
C THR A 452 -18.92 -12.29 16.27
N CYS A 453 -18.78 -13.31 15.42
CA CYS A 453 -18.36 -13.15 14.02
C CYS A 453 -19.03 -14.23 13.14
N TRP A 454 -18.44 -14.60 12.00
CA TRP A 454 -19.00 -15.58 11.06
C TRP A 454 -19.45 -16.92 11.68
N PRO A 455 -18.70 -17.56 12.60
CA PRO A 455 -19.13 -18.82 13.22
C PRO A 455 -20.14 -18.64 14.38
N GLY A 456 -20.60 -17.42 14.67
CA GLY A 456 -21.36 -17.09 15.87
C GLY A 456 -20.44 -16.71 17.03
N ASP A 457 -20.67 -17.29 18.22
CA ASP A 457 -19.79 -17.09 19.39
C ASP A 457 -18.34 -17.48 19.07
N SER A 458 -17.43 -16.56 19.31
CA SER A 458 -16.04 -16.61 18.86
C SER A 458 -15.08 -16.06 19.91
N CYS A 459 -13.92 -16.70 20.04
CA CYS A 459 -12.76 -16.19 20.76
C CYS A 459 -11.71 -15.67 19.77
N TYR A 460 -10.90 -14.69 20.15
CA TYR A 460 -9.94 -14.04 19.25
C TYR A 460 -8.52 -14.37 19.66
N LEU A 461 -7.68 -14.82 18.72
CA LEU A 461 -6.28 -15.13 19.01
C LEU A 461 -5.48 -13.87 19.33
N ASP A 462 -4.68 -13.90 20.39
CA ASP A 462 -3.80 -12.79 20.74
C ASP A 462 -2.51 -12.81 19.92
N PHE A 463 -2.56 -12.25 18.71
CA PHE A 463 -1.41 -12.16 17.81
C PHE A 463 -0.29 -11.24 18.31
N SER A 464 -0.51 -10.42 19.36
CA SER A 464 0.58 -9.65 19.99
C SER A 464 1.61 -10.57 20.68
N SER A 465 1.17 -11.74 21.14
CA SER A 465 2.01 -12.78 21.74
C SER A 465 2.84 -13.52 20.68
N SER A 466 4.16 -13.49 20.82
CA SER A 466 5.04 -14.30 19.96
C SER A 466 4.75 -15.80 20.08
N ARG A 467 4.37 -16.28 21.27
CA ARG A 467 3.97 -17.68 21.51
C ARG A 467 2.74 -18.05 20.68
N THR A 468 1.74 -17.18 20.62
CA THR A 468 0.52 -17.38 19.82
C THR A 468 0.83 -17.32 18.33
N ARG A 469 1.62 -16.35 17.87
CA ARG A 469 2.06 -16.30 16.46
C ARG A 469 2.76 -17.59 16.06
N SER A 470 3.77 -18.03 16.82
CA SER A 470 4.49 -19.27 16.52
C SER A 470 3.58 -20.52 16.56
N TRP A 471 2.60 -20.56 17.46
CA TRP A 471 1.61 -21.64 17.48
C TRP A 471 0.72 -21.63 16.23
N TYR A 472 0.17 -20.47 15.87
CA TYR A 472 -0.67 -20.30 14.68
C TYR A 472 0.11 -20.60 13.39
N SER A 473 1.36 -20.13 13.26
CA SER A 473 2.24 -20.45 12.13
C SER A 473 2.44 -21.95 11.95
N ARG A 474 2.58 -22.72 13.04
CA ARG A 474 2.72 -24.18 12.97
C ARG A 474 1.45 -24.87 12.45
N GLN A 475 0.28 -24.26 12.56
CA GLN A 475 -0.94 -24.87 12.04
C GLN A 475 -0.93 -24.98 10.52
N PHE A 476 -0.17 -24.14 9.81
CA PHE A 476 0.01 -24.24 8.36
C PHE A 476 0.93 -25.37 7.90
N LEU A 477 1.64 -26.07 8.79
CA LEU A 477 2.41 -27.25 8.40
C LEU A 477 1.48 -28.28 7.73
N LEU A 478 1.93 -28.93 6.65
CA LEU A 478 1.12 -29.93 5.92
C LEU A 478 0.65 -31.08 6.82
N ALA A 479 1.43 -31.39 7.86
CA ALA A 479 1.07 -32.39 8.86
C ALA A 479 -0.10 -31.94 9.77
N ASN A 480 -0.28 -30.64 10.00
CA ASN A 480 -1.29 -30.07 10.88
C ASN A 480 -2.54 -29.64 10.10
N TYR A 481 -2.38 -28.88 9.01
CA TYR A 481 -3.50 -28.50 8.14
C TYR A 481 -3.83 -29.63 7.17
N LYS A 482 -4.60 -30.60 7.66
CA LYS A 482 -5.09 -31.72 6.85
C LYS A 482 -5.88 -31.21 5.64
N GLY A 483 -5.63 -31.82 4.49
CA GLY A 483 -6.24 -31.40 3.23
C GLY A 483 -5.45 -30.32 2.48
N SER A 484 -4.44 -29.68 3.08
CA SER A 484 -3.59 -28.70 2.38
C SER A 484 -2.41 -29.35 1.64
N THR A 485 -1.93 -28.68 0.60
CA THR A 485 -0.72 -29.02 -0.17
C THR A 485 0.17 -27.79 -0.36
N GLU A 486 1.32 -27.95 -1.01
CA GLU A 486 2.24 -26.85 -1.33
C GLU A 486 1.62 -25.80 -2.27
N SER A 487 0.59 -26.15 -3.05
CA SER A 487 -0.08 -25.22 -3.97
C SER A 487 -1.16 -24.36 -3.30
N LEU A 488 -1.38 -24.52 -1.99
CA LEU A 488 -2.35 -23.76 -1.20
C LEU A 488 -1.70 -22.57 -0.50
N PHE A 489 -2.26 -21.39 -0.70
CA PHE A 489 -1.88 -20.13 -0.09
C PHE A 489 -3.06 -19.55 0.71
N VAL A 490 -2.86 -18.41 1.37
CA VAL A 490 -3.77 -17.97 2.43
C VAL A 490 -4.24 -16.54 2.22
N TRP A 491 -5.48 -16.29 2.62
CA TRP A 491 -6.10 -14.99 2.72
C TRP A 491 -6.46 -14.74 4.20
N ASN A 492 -5.94 -13.68 4.80
CA ASN A 492 -6.38 -13.20 6.10
C ASN A 492 -7.40 -12.08 5.92
N ASP A 493 -8.63 -12.35 6.32
CA ASP A 493 -9.70 -11.36 6.38
C ASP A 493 -10.13 -11.10 7.82
N MET A 494 -11.02 -10.13 8.01
CA MET A 494 -11.66 -9.83 9.30
C MET A 494 -10.65 -9.51 10.42
N ASN A 495 -9.47 -9.02 10.05
CA ASN A 495 -8.30 -8.95 10.92
C ASN A 495 -7.97 -7.57 11.48
N GLU A 496 -8.95 -6.69 11.51
CA GLU A 496 -8.85 -5.39 12.19
C GLU A 496 -8.58 -5.50 13.70
N PRO A 497 -9.24 -6.37 14.51
CA PRO A 497 -10.18 -7.48 14.22
C PRO A 497 -11.64 -7.04 14.06
N SER A 498 -12.38 -7.73 13.18
CA SER A 498 -13.83 -7.54 13.07
C SER A 498 -14.58 -8.32 14.15
N VAL A 499 -15.45 -7.61 14.89
CA VAL A 499 -16.30 -8.16 15.97
C VAL A 499 -17.72 -7.63 15.80
N PHE A 500 -18.64 -8.47 15.36
CA PHE A 500 -19.98 -8.05 14.95
C PHE A 500 -20.85 -7.54 16.10
N SER A 501 -20.66 -8.05 17.32
CA SER A 501 -21.40 -7.67 18.51
C SER A 501 -20.99 -6.30 19.09
N GLU A 502 -19.81 -5.81 18.73
CA GLU A 502 -19.20 -4.66 19.39
C GLU A 502 -19.41 -3.34 18.64
N PRO A 503 -19.27 -2.19 19.33
CA PRO A 503 -19.28 -0.89 18.67
C PRO A 503 -18.16 -0.76 17.66
N GLU A 504 -18.41 0.00 16.60
CA GLU A 504 -17.49 0.18 15.47
C GLU A 504 -17.05 -1.14 14.82
N LYS A 505 -17.71 -2.25 15.15
CA LYS A 505 -17.39 -3.60 14.66
C LYS A 505 -15.97 -4.06 14.99
N THR A 506 -15.42 -3.64 16.13
CA THR A 506 -14.09 -4.09 16.56
C THR A 506 -14.00 -4.34 18.06
N MET A 507 -12.90 -4.94 18.49
CA MET A 507 -12.63 -5.35 19.87
C MET A 507 -12.71 -4.17 20.86
N PRO A 508 -13.24 -4.37 22.08
CA PRO A 508 -13.24 -3.35 23.12
C PRO A 508 -11.84 -2.84 23.42
N LYS A 509 -11.73 -1.52 23.61
CA LYS A 509 -10.45 -0.82 23.84
C LYS A 509 -9.69 -1.29 25.06
N ASP A 510 -10.38 -1.83 26.06
CA ASP A 510 -9.86 -2.31 27.34
C ASP A 510 -9.65 -3.84 27.39
N ALA A 511 -9.83 -4.55 26.27
CA ALA A 511 -9.38 -5.93 26.15
C ALA A 511 -7.86 -6.00 26.36
N ILE A 512 -7.40 -7.07 27.00
CA ILE A 512 -6.02 -7.23 27.47
C ILE A 512 -5.28 -8.22 26.58
N HIS A 513 -4.14 -7.75 26.09
CA HIS A 513 -3.18 -8.49 25.27
C HIS A 513 -1.93 -8.87 26.08
N CYS A 514 -1.07 -9.67 25.44
CA CYS A 514 0.23 -10.08 25.96
C CYS A 514 1.01 -8.89 26.55
N GLY A 515 1.56 -9.08 27.75
CA GLY A 515 2.28 -8.03 28.49
C GLY A 515 1.39 -7.07 29.29
N GLY A 516 0.07 -7.29 29.33
CA GLY A 516 -0.86 -6.44 30.08
C GLY A 516 -1.16 -5.10 29.38
N TRP A 517 -1.00 -5.09 28.06
CA TRP A 517 -1.35 -3.96 27.21
C TRP A 517 -2.83 -4.00 26.84
N GLU A 518 -3.47 -2.84 26.81
CA GLU A 518 -4.85 -2.72 26.35
C GLU A 518 -4.91 -2.75 24.82
N HIS A 519 -6.04 -3.19 24.29
CA HIS A 519 -6.28 -3.21 22.85
C HIS A 519 -6.07 -1.84 22.22
N ARG A 520 -6.48 -0.75 22.89
CA ARG A 520 -6.28 0.63 22.41
C ARG A 520 -4.83 1.00 22.12
N GLU A 521 -3.86 0.33 22.75
CA GLU A 521 -2.43 0.65 22.61
C GLU A 521 -1.82 0.03 21.34
N LEU A 522 -2.41 -1.04 20.83
CA LEU A 522 -1.86 -1.84 19.73
C LEU A 522 -2.85 -2.19 18.63
N HIS A 523 -4.09 -1.69 18.68
CA HIS A 523 -5.19 -2.04 17.77
C HIS A 523 -4.75 -2.08 16.30
N ASN A 524 -4.10 -1.03 15.78
CA ASN A 524 -3.68 -0.97 14.38
C ASN A 524 -2.59 -2.00 14.01
N LEU A 525 -1.96 -2.68 14.98
CA LEU A 525 -0.98 -3.77 14.74
C LEU A 525 -1.61 -5.17 14.73
N TYR A 526 -2.87 -5.32 15.13
CA TYR A 526 -3.47 -6.65 15.29
C TYR A 526 -3.45 -7.42 13.96
N GLY A 527 -3.95 -6.80 12.88
CA GLY A 527 -3.93 -7.39 11.54
C GLY A 527 -2.52 -7.62 10.99
N PHE A 528 -1.60 -6.68 11.23
CA PHE A 528 -0.19 -6.83 10.90
C PHE A 528 0.42 -8.09 11.53
N PHE A 529 0.09 -8.38 12.79
CA PHE A 529 0.63 -9.55 13.49
C PHE A 529 0.04 -10.88 13.02
N GLN A 530 -1.23 -10.91 12.61
CA GLN A 530 -1.78 -12.11 11.96
C GLN A 530 -1.12 -12.32 10.59
N HIS A 531 -1.01 -11.26 9.78
CA HIS A 531 -0.36 -11.33 8.47
C HIS A 531 1.07 -11.87 8.60
N LEU A 532 1.82 -11.41 9.61
CA LEU A 532 3.15 -11.90 9.95
C LEU A 532 3.14 -13.38 10.33
N ALA A 533 2.23 -13.81 11.21
CA ALA A 533 2.15 -15.20 11.65
C ALA A 533 1.80 -16.15 10.50
N THR A 534 0.89 -15.75 9.60
CA THR A 534 0.55 -16.53 8.40
C THR A 534 1.74 -16.61 7.44
N PHE A 535 2.41 -15.48 7.20
CA PHE A 535 3.62 -15.43 6.36
C PHE A 535 4.70 -16.38 6.89
N GLU A 536 5.00 -16.32 8.20
CA GLU A 536 5.96 -17.22 8.86
C GLU A 536 5.51 -18.69 8.78
N GLY A 537 4.21 -18.97 8.84
CA GLY A 537 3.65 -20.30 8.69
C GLY A 537 3.91 -20.90 7.31
N LEU A 538 3.61 -20.16 6.25
CA LEU A 538 3.86 -20.61 4.86
C LEU A 538 5.36 -20.71 4.55
N LEU A 539 6.18 -19.82 5.11
CA LEU A 539 7.64 -19.88 4.99
C LEU A 539 8.18 -21.15 5.68
N THR A 540 7.73 -21.43 6.90
CA THR A 540 8.18 -22.60 7.67
C THR A 540 7.71 -23.90 7.04
N ARG A 541 6.48 -23.92 6.47
CA ARG A 541 5.91 -25.08 5.77
C ARG A 541 6.79 -25.60 4.64
N SER A 542 7.50 -24.70 3.95
CA SER A 542 8.42 -25.05 2.86
C SER A 542 9.87 -25.25 3.31
N GLY A 543 10.14 -25.21 4.63
CA GLY A 543 11.52 -25.23 5.14
C GLY A 543 12.31 -23.96 4.83
N GLY A 544 11.64 -22.83 4.57
CA GLY A 544 12.26 -21.56 4.20
C GLY A 544 12.64 -21.43 2.72
N LEU A 545 12.21 -22.37 1.87
CA LEU A 545 12.57 -22.43 0.45
C LEU A 545 11.65 -21.58 -0.43
N GLU A 546 10.35 -21.59 -0.15
CA GLU A 546 9.31 -20.97 -0.98
C GLU A 546 8.91 -19.59 -0.46
N ARG A 547 8.70 -18.64 -1.38
CA ARG A 547 8.16 -17.32 -1.04
C ARG A 547 6.67 -17.43 -0.71
N PRO A 548 6.23 -16.95 0.47
CA PRO A 548 4.81 -16.93 0.80
C PRO A 548 4.01 -15.99 -0.10
N PHE A 549 2.73 -16.31 -0.28
CA PHE A 549 1.70 -15.37 -0.70
C PHE A 549 0.60 -15.35 0.35
N VAL A 550 0.37 -14.17 0.92
CA VAL A 550 -0.71 -13.90 1.86
C VAL A 550 -1.36 -12.58 1.50
N LEU A 551 -2.67 -12.59 1.28
CA LEU A 551 -3.48 -11.37 1.18
C LEU A 551 -4.01 -11.01 2.57
N SER A 552 -3.93 -9.74 2.98
CA SER A 552 -4.46 -9.26 4.26
C SER A 552 -5.38 -8.06 4.07
N ARG A 553 -6.49 -7.99 4.84
CA ARG A 553 -7.39 -6.81 4.81
C ARG A 553 -6.82 -5.68 5.63
N SER A 554 -6.52 -5.99 6.88
CA SER A 554 -5.94 -5.06 7.83
C SER A 554 -4.41 -5.07 7.78
N PHE A 555 -3.81 -3.89 7.91
CA PHE A 555 -2.38 -3.69 7.78
C PHE A 555 -1.89 -2.48 8.57
N PHE A 556 -0.56 -2.43 8.73
CA PHE A 556 0.15 -1.30 9.30
C PHE A 556 1.44 -1.02 8.53
N ALA A 557 2.17 0.04 8.91
CA ALA A 557 3.53 0.26 8.44
C ALA A 557 4.39 -1.01 8.61
N GLY A 558 4.99 -1.49 7.51
CA GLY A 558 5.78 -2.72 7.47
C GLY A 558 5.06 -3.93 6.85
N SER A 559 3.74 -3.88 6.62
CA SER A 559 2.99 -4.98 5.98
C SER A 559 3.44 -5.30 4.56
N GLN A 560 4.13 -4.40 3.86
CA GLN A 560 4.71 -4.66 2.54
C GLN A 560 5.70 -5.82 2.50
N ARG A 561 6.26 -6.20 3.66
CA ARG A 561 7.17 -7.34 3.80
C ARG A 561 6.44 -8.69 3.80
N LEU A 562 5.11 -8.68 3.91
CA LEU A 562 4.31 -9.86 4.29
C LEU A 562 3.38 -10.35 3.17
N GLY A 563 3.11 -9.51 2.16
CA GLY A 563 2.31 -9.93 1.00
C GLY A 563 1.50 -8.80 0.40
N ALA A 564 0.29 -9.13 -0.05
CA ALA A 564 -0.61 -8.22 -0.74
C ALA A 564 -1.67 -7.65 0.21
N ILE A 565 -2.22 -6.49 -0.17
CA ILE A 565 -3.35 -5.81 0.48
C ILE A 565 -4.43 -5.53 -0.57
N TRP A 566 -5.70 -5.51 -0.19
CA TRP A 566 -6.77 -4.99 -1.05
C TRP A 566 -7.66 -4.02 -0.29
N THR A 567 -8.39 -3.17 -1.02
CA THR A 567 -9.15 -2.06 -0.45
C THR A 567 -10.50 -2.44 0.18
N GLY A 568 -10.68 -3.71 0.53
CA GLY A 568 -11.90 -4.24 1.17
C GLY A 568 -13.17 -4.13 0.32
N ASP A 569 -14.30 -4.05 1.03
CA ASP A 569 -15.66 -4.25 0.51
C ASP A 569 -16.18 -3.02 -0.25
N SER A 570 -15.67 -2.85 -1.47
CA SER A 570 -16.12 -1.84 -2.44
C SER A 570 -17.52 -2.13 -2.99
N VAL A 571 -18.16 -1.13 -3.62
CA VAL A 571 -19.46 -1.31 -4.28
C VAL A 571 -19.29 -1.31 -5.80
N ALA A 572 -20.07 -2.13 -6.50
CA ALA A 572 -20.07 -2.26 -7.95
C ALA A 572 -20.65 -1.02 -8.67
N THR A 573 -19.97 0.13 -8.57
CA THR A 573 -20.33 1.38 -9.27
C THR A 573 -19.10 2.08 -9.88
N TRP A 574 -19.34 2.97 -10.84
CA TRP A 574 -18.32 3.79 -11.50
C TRP A 574 -17.51 4.65 -10.52
N ASP A 575 -18.14 5.20 -9.48
CA ASP A 575 -17.44 5.99 -8.48
C ASP A 575 -16.42 5.18 -7.68
N TYR A 576 -16.69 3.89 -7.42
CA TYR A 576 -15.74 3.00 -6.73
C TYR A 576 -14.63 2.51 -7.65
N LEU A 577 -14.93 2.29 -8.93
CA LEU A 577 -13.88 2.10 -9.93
C LEU A 577 -12.93 3.31 -9.96
N LYS A 578 -13.49 4.52 -9.97
CA LYS A 578 -12.74 5.78 -9.98
C LYS A 578 -11.93 6.00 -8.71
N ILE A 579 -12.53 5.84 -7.53
CA ILE A 579 -11.85 6.04 -6.23
C ILE A 579 -10.76 4.99 -5.96
N SER A 580 -10.82 3.82 -6.62
CA SER A 580 -9.77 2.80 -6.48
C SER A 580 -8.39 3.34 -6.87
N ILE A 581 -8.30 4.23 -7.86
CA ILE A 581 -7.02 4.77 -8.34
C ILE A 581 -6.32 5.60 -7.23
N PRO A 582 -6.91 6.67 -6.66
CA PRO A 582 -6.26 7.43 -5.59
C PRO A 582 -5.98 6.60 -4.33
N MET A 583 -6.84 5.64 -3.98
CA MET A 583 -6.60 4.72 -2.86
C MET A 583 -5.33 3.87 -3.06
N LEU A 584 -5.16 3.29 -4.24
CA LEU A 584 -3.97 2.50 -4.55
C LEU A 584 -2.71 3.37 -4.66
N LEU A 585 -2.84 4.59 -5.15
CA LEU A 585 -1.72 5.54 -5.21
C LEU A 585 -1.29 6.01 -3.81
N SER A 586 -2.22 6.20 -2.86
CA SER A 586 -1.88 6.58 -1.48
C SER A 586 -1.17 5.44 -0.73
N LEU A 587 -1.62 4.19 -0.93
CA LEU A 587 -0.92 2.98 -0.46
C LEU A 587 0.48 2.88 -1.09
N SER A 588 0.57 3.12 -2.39
CA SER A 588 1.82 3.00 -3.13
C SER A 588 2.92 3.96 -2.64
N VAL A 589 2.60 5.24 -2.44
CA VAL A 589 3.58 6.24 -1.93
C VAL A 589 3.91 6.07 -0.45
N THR A 590 3.18 5.21 0.27
CA THR A 590 3.44 4.89 1.69
C THR A 590 4.02 3.50 1.91
N GLY A 591 4.52 2.87 0.84
CA GLY A 591 5.28 1.61 0.89
C GLY A 591 4.45 0.34 0.72
N ILE A 592 3.10 0.42 0.71
CA ILE A 592 2.21 -0.73 0.45
C ILE A 592 2.06 -0.89 -1.07
N HIS A 593 3.06 -1.50 -1.68
CA HIS A 593 3.21 -1.56 -3.13
C HIS A 593 2.35 -2.65 -3.78
N PHE A 594 2.15 -3.79 -3.10
CA PHE A 594 1.37 -4.91 -3.62
C PHE A 594 -0.12 -4.75 -3.26
N CYS A 595 -0.78 -3.75 -3.85
CA CYS A 595 -2.18 -3.42 -3.57
C CYS A 595 -3.10 -3.52 -4.80
N GLY A 596 -4.40 -3.70 -4.57
CA GLY A 596 -5.44 -3.76 -5.62
C GLY A 596 -6.85 -3.57 -5.07
N ALA A 597 -7.84 -3.41 -5.95
CA ALA A 597 -9.26 -3.36 -5.59
C ALA A 597 -10.02 -4.52 -6.26
N ASP A 598 -11.13 -4.96 -5.65
CA ASP A 598 -11.92 -6.07 -6.18
C ASP A 598 -12.54 -5.71 -7.54
N VAL A 599 -12.17 -6.48 -8.57
CA VAL A 599 -12.60 -6.26 -9.94
C VAL A 599 -14.09 -6.59 -10.08
N GLY A 600 -14.85 -5.58 -10.51
CA GLY A 600 -16.30 -5.58 -10.58
C GLY A 600 -16.99 -5.02 -9.33
N GLY A 601 -16.25 -4.72 -8.25
CA GLY A 601 -16.78 -4.22 -6.98
C GLY A 601 -17.44 -5.31 -6.15
N PHE A 602 -17.17 -5.36 -4.84
CA PHE A 602 -17.61 -6.48 -4.00
C PHE A 602 -19.13 -6.58 -3.86
N TRP A 603 -19.78 -5.49 -3.45
CA TRP A 603 -21.22 -5.43 -3.21
C TRP A 603 -22.01 -4.93 -4.42
N ARG A 604 -23.19 -5.53 -4.68
CA ARG A 604 -24.07 -5.30 -5.85
C ARG A 604 -23.52 -5.88 -7.16
N ASP A 605 -24.29 -5.72 -8.24
CA ASP A 605 -23.99 -6.25 -9.56
C ASP A 605 -23.58 -5.11 -10.52
N PRO A 606 -22.39 -5.18 -11.16
CA PRO A 606 -21.99 -4.23 -12.17
C PRO A 606 -22.74 -4.51 -13.48
N ASP A 607 -23.04 -3.44 -14.23
CA ASP A 607 -23.44 -3.60 -15.62
C ASP A 607 -22.26 -4.11 -16.49
N PRO A 608 -22.51 -4.64 -17.70
CA PRO A 608 -21.46 -5.21 -18.54
C PRO A 608 -20.36 -4.21 -18.94
N GLU A 609 -20.68 -2.93 -19.13
CA GLU A 609 -19.69 -1.91 -19.47
C GLU A 609 -18.76 -1.65 -18.28
N LEU A 610 -19.35 -1.45 -17.09
CA LEU A 610 -18.60 -1.27 -15.85
C LEU A 610 -17.69 -2.46 -15.58
N LEU A 611 -18.17 -3.69 -15.79
CA LEU A 611 -17.36 -4.89 -15.61
C LEU A 611 -16.13 -4.88 -16.54
N VAL A 612 -16.31 -4.61 -17.83
CA VAL A 612 -15.19 -4.50 -18.78
C VAL A 612 -14.19 -3.43 -18.33
N ARG A 613 -14.66 -2.23 -17.98
CA ARG A 613 -13.79 -1.14 -17.54
C ARG A 613 -13.03 -1.48 -16.27
N TRP A 614 -13.65 -2.23 -15.36
CA TRP A 614 -12.97 -2.69 -14.16
C TRP A 614 -11.89 -3.73 -14.45
N TYR A 615 -12.12 -4.66 -15.38
CA TYR A 615 -11.05 -5.58 -15.82
C TYR A 615 -9.89 -4.83 -16.48
N GLN A 616 -10.18 -3.81 -17.29
CA GLN A 616 -9.15 -2.96 -17.91
C GLN A 616 -8.33 -2.20 -16.86
N ALA A 617 -8.98 -1.61 -15.86
CA ALA A 617 -8.29 -0.95 -14.76
C ALA A 617 -7.52 -1.93 -13.88
N GLY A 618 -8.13 -3.05 -13.48
CA GLY A 618 -7.53 -4.07 -12.62
C GLY A 618 -6.31 -4.75 -13.25
N ALA A 619 -6.31 -4.98 -14.56
CA ALA A 619 -5.15 -5.50 -15.29
C ALA A 619 -3.91 -4.61 -15.17
N LEU A 620 -4.10 -3.32 -14.87
CA LEU A 620 -3.06 -2.31 -14.68
C LEU A 620 -2.70 -2.06 -13.20
N GLN A 621 -3.36 -2.73 -12.25
CA GLN A 621 -3.11 -2.61 -10.80
C GLN A 621 -2.15 -3.69 -10.29
N PRO A 622 -1.33 -3.43 -9.25
CA PRO A 622 -0.35 -4.41 -8.76
C PRO A 622 -0.94 -5.77 -8.38
N PHE A 623 -2.03 -5.79 -7.59
CA PHE A 623 -2.81 -6.98 -7.26
C PHE A 623 -4.12 -7.01 -8.08
N PHE A 624 -4.40 -8.14 -8.74
CA PHE A 624 -5.48 -8.24 -9.73
C PHE A 624 -6.42 -9.42 -9.43
N ARG A 625 -7.52 -9.15 -8.72
CA ARG A 625 -8.51 -10.14 -8.29
C ARG A 625 -9.94 -9.74 -8.64
N GLY A 626 -10.70 -10.65 -9.26
CA GLY A 626 -12.16 -10.57 -9.29
C GLY A 626 -12.74 -11.21 -8.04
N HIS A 627 -13.63 -10.52 -7.33
CA HIS A 627 -14.27 -11.02 -6.09
C HIS A 627 -15.63 -10.35 -5.89
N SER A 628 -16.63 -11.07 -5.39
CA SER A 628 -18.01 -10.57 -5.21
C SER A 628 -18.67 -11.13 -3.96
N ASP A 629 -19.64 -10.38 -3.42
CA ASP A 629 -20.50 -10.80 -2.32
C ASP A 629 -21.34 -12.06 -2.65
N LYS A 630 -21.78 -12.76 -1.60
CA LYS A 630 -22.60 -13.96 -1.65
C LYS A 630 -23.89 -13.80 -2.45
N ARG A 631 -24.52 -12.63 -2.36
CA ARG A 631 -25.83 -12.35 -2.96
C ARG A 631 -25.71 -11.80 -4.39
N SER A 632 -24.51 -11.41 -4.82
CA SER A 632 -24.27 -10.95 -6.18
C SER A 632 -24.38 -12.11 -7.18
N MET A 633 -24.85 -11.78 -8.38
CA MET A 633 -24.92 -12.71 -9.50
C MET A 633 -23.53 -13.27 -9.84
N ARG A 634 -23.52 -14.48 -10.40
CA ARG A 634 -22.30 -15.05 -10.98
C ARG A 634 -21.81 -14.13 -12.08
N ARG A 635 -20.50 -13.88 -12.08
CA ARG A 635 -19.88 -12.91 -12.98
C ARG A 635 -18.49 -13.31 -13.44
N GLU A 636 -18.26 -14.61 -13.53
CA GLU A 636 -17.13 -15.14 -14.30
C GLU A 636 -17.13 -14.48 -15.70
N PRO A 637 -15.96 -14.11 -16.25
CA PRO A 637 -15.85 -13.21 -17.41
C PRO A 637 -16.72 -13.53 -18.64
N TRP A 638 -17.05 -14.81 -18.84
CA TRP A 638 -17.77 -15.31 -20.02
C TRP A 638 -19.29 -15.23 -19.92
N LEU A 639 -19.84 -14.84 -18.77
CA LEU A 639 -21.30 -14.86 -18.55
C LEU A 639 -22.05 -13.68 -19.20
N PHE A 640 -21.35 -12.74 -19.83
CA PHE A 640 -21.90 -11.48 -20.36
C PHE A 640 -21.85 -11.38 -21.89
N GLY A 641 -21.75 -12.52 -22.59
CA GLY A 641 -21.73 -12.61 -24.05
C GLY A 641 -20.35 -12.30 -24.68
N ASP A 642 -20.24 -12.52 -25.99
CA ASP A 642 -18.94 -12.58 -26.69
C ASP A 642 -18.17 -11.25 -26.70
N VAL A 643 -18.88 -10.12 -26.74
CA VAL A 643 -18.26 -8.77 -26.76
C VAL A 643 -17.53 -8.51 -25.45
N VAL A 644 -18.21 -8.72 -24.32
CA VAL A 644 -17.64 -8.53 -22.98
C VAL A 644 -16.54 -9.54 -22.74
N THR A 645 -16.79 -10.81 -23.07
CA THR A 645 -15.80 -11.89 -22.94
C THR A 645 -14.52 -11.56 -23.69
N SER A 646 -14.63 -11.04 -24.92
CA SER A 646 -13.47 -10.66 -25.74
C SER A 646 -12.72 -9.47 -25.19
N ALA A 647 -13.42 -8.43 -24.72
CA ALA A 647 -12.79 -7.25 -24.12
C ALA A 647 -12.06 -7.59 -22.80
N VAL A 648 -12.68 -8.39 -21.93
CA VAL A 648 -12.07 -8.88 -20.70
C VAL A 648 -10.87 -9.78 -21.00
N ARG A 649 -11.01 -10.74 -21.91
CA ARG A 649 -9.91 -11.60 -22.35
C ARG A 649 -8.73 -10.78 -22.86
N ALA A 650 -8.97 -9.76 -23.67
CA ALA A 650 -7.91 -8.89 -24.17
C ALA A 650 -7.18 -8.17 -23.03
N ALA A 651 -7.91 -7.58 -22.07
CA ALA A 651 -7.31 -6.91 -20.91
C ALA A 651 -6.45 -7.87 -20.06
N VAL A 652 -6.96 -9.07 -19.78
CA VAL A 652 -6.26 -10.10 -19.01
C VAL A 652 -5.02 -10.57 -19.79
N GLN A 653 -5.12 -10.86 -21.10
CA GLN A 653 -3.97 -11.25 -21.91
C GLN A 653 -2.89 -10.15 -21.97
N GLN A 654 -3.27 -8.86 -22.03
CA GLN A 654 -2.31 -7.75 -21.97
C GLN A 654 -1.56 -7.72 -20.63
N ARG A 655 -2.23 -7.99 -19.51
CA ARG A 655 -1.57 -8.17 -18.21
C ARG A 655 -0.51 -9.28 -18.28
N TYR A 656 -0.85 -10.45 -18.82
CA TYR A 656 0.10 -11.57 -18.93
C TYR A 656 1.28 -11.27 -19.86
N CYS A 657 1.05 -10.57 -20.97
CA CYS A 657 2.11 -10.09 -21.85
C CYS A 657 3.09 -9.16 -21.12
N LEU A 658 2.60 -8.33 -20.20
CA LEU A 658 3.38 -7.34 -19.42
C LEU A 658 4.02 -7.91 -18.15
N LEU A 659 3.77 -9.17 -17.78
CA LEU A 659 4.29 -9.75 -16.54
C LEU A 659 5.81 -9.65 -16.36
N PRO A 660 6.68 -9.77 -17.40
CA PRO A 660 8.11 -9.55 -17.21
C PRO A 660 8.44 -8.12 -16.74
N TYR A 661 7.72 -7.12 -17.23
CA TYR A 661 7.88 -5.74 -16.80
C TYR A 661 7.32 -5.54 -15.38
N TRP A 662 6.13 -6.06 -15.08
CA TRP A 662 5.58 -6.06 -13.72
C TRP A 662 6.55 -6.68 -12.72
N TYR A 663 7.11 -7.84 -13.05
CA TYR A 663 8.06 -8.53 -12.19
C TYR A 663 9.35 -7.74 -11.97
N THR A 664 9.82 -7.06 -13.01
CA THR A 664 10.98 -6.17 -12.93
C THR A 664 10.72 -4.95 -12.05
N VAL A 665 9.56 -4.30 -12.15
CA VAL A 665 9.22 -3.16 -11.27
C VAL A 665 8.97 -3.59 -9.82
N PHE A 666 8.50 -4.82 -9.59
CA PHE A 666 8.43 -5.41 -8.25
C PHE A 666 9.82 -5.74 -7.68
N HIS A 667 10.77 -6.16 -8.51
CA HIS A 667 12.17 -6.27 -8.11
C HIS A 667 12.77 -4.90 -7.73
N GLN A 668 12.43 -3.82 -8.45
CA GLN A 668 12.79 -2.46 -8.06
C GLN A 668 12.17 -2.07 -6.71
N ALA A 669 10.89 -2.36 -6.49
CA ALA A 669 10.26 -2.15 -5.18
C ALA A 669 10.97 -2.94 -4.05
N HIS A 670 11.41 -4.16 -4.33
CA HIS A 670 12.14 -5.03 -3.41
C HIS A 670 13.56 -4.54 -3.07
N THR A 671 14.23 -3.82 -3.98
CA THR A 671 15.66 -3.48 -3.86
C THR A 671 15.94 -1.99 -3.65
N SER A 672 15.07 -1.12 -4.16
CA SER A 672 15.23 0.34 -4.12
C SER A 672 14.03 1.10 -3.53
N ALA A 673 12.96 0.39 -3.16
CA ALA A 673 11.70 0.96 -2.66
C ALA A 673 10.97 1.87 -3.66
N MET A 674 11.32 1.78 -4.95
CA MET A 674 10.56 2.49 -5.98
C MET A 674 9.21 1.80 -6.19
N PRO A 675 8.07 2.51 -6.06
CA PRO A 675 6.77 1.88 -6.15
C PRO A 675 6.47 1.32 -7.56
N PRO A 676 5.79 0.17 -7.71
CA PRO A 676 5.39 -0.37 -9.01
C PRO A 676 4.42 0.53 -9.77
N ILE A 677 3.43 1.12 -9.09
CA ILE A 677 2.58 2.19 -9.64
C ILE A 677 2.92 3.52 -8.98
N ARG A 678 3.01 4.60 -9.75
CA ARG A 678 3.52 5.90 -9.25
C ARG A 678 2.58 7.01 -9.68
N PRO A 679 2.18 7.91 -8.76
CA PRO A 679 1.63 9.20 -9.16
C PRO A 679 2.59 9.92 -10.10
N LEU A 680 2.06 10.70 -11.05
CA LEU A 680 2.89 11.36 -12.05
C LEU A 680 3.98 12.26 -11.42
N TRP A 681 3.69 12.92 -10.29
CA TRP A 681 4.68 13.77 -9.59
C TRP A 681 5.91 13.01 -9.10
N VAL A 682 5.88 11.69 -8.97
CA VAL A 682 7.07 10.91 -8.61
C VAL A 682 8.08 10.89 -9.75
N GLU A 683 7.61 10.76 -11.00
CA GLU A 683 8.46 10.76 -12.21
C GLU A 683 8.73 12.17 -12.75
N PHE A 684 7.82 13.11 -12.48
CA PHE A 684 7.86 14.51 -12.92
C PHE A 684 7.81 15.46 -11.72
N PRO A 685 8.78 15.38 -10.77
CA PRO A 685 8.70 16.09 -9.49
C PRO A 685 8.72 17.60 -9.58
N LYS A 686 9.05 18.17 -10.75
CA LYS A 686 9.12 19.63 -10.96
C LYS A 686 7.88 20.20 -11.65
N GLU A 687 7.01 19.36 -12.19
CA GLU A 687 5.83 19.76 -12.96
C GLU A 687 4.62 19.85 -12.04
N THR A 688 4.32 21.06 -11.55
CA THR A 688 3.28 21.28 -10.54
C THR A 688 1.88 20.82 -10.96
N GLU A 689 1.60 20.80 -12.26
CA GLU A 689 0.35 20.28 -12.85
C GLU A 689 0.13 18.79 -12.57
N THR A 690 1.18 18.03 -12.26
CA THR A 690 1.07 16.59 -11.97
C THR A 690 0.74 16.31 -10.50
N PHE A 691 0.80 17.31 -9.62
CA PHE A 691 0.73 17.12 -8.17
C PHE A 691 -0.67 16.76 -7.68
N THR A 692 -1.71 17.11 -8.45
CA THR A 692 -3.12 16.86 -8.11
C THR A 692 -3.74 15.77 -8.98
N VAL A 693 -2.96 15.12 -9.83
CA VAL A 693 -3.46 14.10 -10.77
C VAL A 693 -3.60 12.77 -10.05
N ASP A 694 -4.83 12.23 -10.04
CA ASP A 694 -5.16 10.99 -9.35
C ASP A 694 -6.09 10.05 -10.14
N ASN A 695 -6.34 10.36 -11.42
CA ASN A 695 -7.09 9.52 -12.37
C ASN A 695 -6.19 8.78 -13.38
N GLN A 696 -4.88 9.05 -13.35
CA GLN A 696 -3.87 8.41 -14.20
C GLN A 696 -2.55 8.29 -13.43
N TYR A 697 -1.74 7.32 -13.81
CA TYR A 697 -0.50 6.99 -13.09
C TYR A 697 0.52 6.33 -13.99
N MET A 698 1.74 6.17 -13.49
CA MET A 698 2.81 5.43 -14.15
C MET A 698 2.88 4.00 -13.62
N ILE A 699 3.18 3.02 -14.46
CA ILE A 699 3.68 1.69 -14.08
C ILE A 699 5.18 1.69 -14.32
N GLY A 700 5.96 1.59 -13.25
CA GLY A 700 7.39 1.91 -13.25
C GLY A 700 7.64 3.32 -13.80
N SER A 701 8.73 3.51 -14.54
CA SER A 701 9.04 4.77 -15.23
C SER A 701 8.62 4.79 -16.71
N ALA A 702 8.16 3.65 -17.25
CA ALA A 702 8.00 3.47 -18.69
C ALA A 702 6.57 3.63 -19.22
N LEU A 703 5.55 3.23 -18.46
CA LEU A 703 4.17 3.20 -18.97
C LEU A 703 3.28 4.18 -18.21
N LEU A 704 2.68 5.15 -18.90
CA LEU A 704 1.60 5.99 -18.37
C LEU A 704 0.27 5.35 -18.70
N VAL A 705 -0.63 5.25 -17.73
CA VAL A 705 -1.94 4.64 -17.89
C VAL A 705 -3.05 5.59 -17.45
N CYS A 706 -4.16 5.60 -18.18
CA CYS A 706 -5.35 6.38 -17.86
C CYS A 706 -6.59 5.49 -18.06
N PRO A 707 -6.95 4.63 -17.07
CA PRO A 707 -8.14 3.79 -17.18
C PRO A 707 -9.41 4.62 -17.44
N VAL A 708 -10.35 4.05 -18.21
CA VAL A 708 -11.65 4.69 -18.45
C VAL A 708 -12.56 4.38 -17.26
N THR A 709 -12.99 5.42 -16.54
CA THR A 709 -13.71 5.27 -15.25
C THR A 709 -15.04 6.00 -15.20
N ASP A 710 -15.60 6.39 -16.34
CA ASP A 710 -16.90 7.06 -16.44
C ASP A 710 -17.78 6.35 -17.49
N PRO A 711 -19.11 6.24 -17.30
CA PRO A 711 -20.00 5.47 -18.16
C PRO A 711 -20.22 6.12 -19.53
N GLY A 712 -20.26 5.31 -20.60
CA GLY A 712 -20.67 5.74 -21.94
C GLY A 712 -19.74 6.76 -22.60
N VAL A 713 -18.52 6.92 -22.11
CA VAL A 713 -17.55 7.89 -22.65
C VAL A 713 -16.88 7.36 -23.92
N THR A 714 -16.74 8.23 -24.91
CA THR A 714 -16.08 7.95 -26.20
C THR A 714 -14.76 8.70 -26.36
N GLU A 715 -14.39 9.52 -25.38
CA GLU A 715 -13.14 10.28 -25.33
C GLU A 715 -12.69 10.44 -23.87
N VAL A 716 -11.40 10.34 -23.62
CA VAL A 716 -10.78 10.66 -22.33
C VAL A 716 -9.69 11.72 -22.49
N LYS A 717 -9.47 12.51 -21.43
CA LYS A 717 -8.40 13.50 -21.36
C LYS A 717 -7.21 12.91 -20.62
N VAL A 718 -6.08 12.79 -21.31
CA VAL A 718 -4.84 12.23 -20.78
C VAL A 718 -3.79 13.33 -20.68
N LEU A 719 -3.33 13.66 -19.48
CA LEU A 719 -2.16 14.53 -19.31
C LEU A 719 -0.90 13.74 -19.68
N LEU A 720 -0.16 14.19 -20.69
CA LEU A 720 1.16 13.66 -21.04
C LEU A 720 2.22 14.64 -20.51
N PRO A 721 2.85 14.37 -19.35
CA PRO A 721 3.84 15.27 -18.74
C PRO A 721 5.17 15.28 -19.51
N GLY A 722 6.06 16.22 -19.19
CA GLY A 722 7.38 16.38 -19.81
C GLY A 722 7.32 17.04 -21.19
N SER A 723 7.51 18.36 -21.28
CA SER A 723 7.49 19.08 -22.57
C SER A 723 8.55 18.61 -23.58
N ASP A 724 9.69 18.13 -23.07
CA ASP A 724 10.76 17.55 -23.88
C ASP A 724 10.57 16.04 -24.16
N GLU A 725 9.62 15.40 -23.47
CA GLU A 725 9.32 13.99 -23.61
C GLU A 725 8.53 13.68 -24.89
N LEU A 726 8.57 12.39 -25.24
CA LEU A 726 7.75 11.79 -26.27
C LEU A 726 7.00 10.62 -25.64
N TRP A 727 5.75 10.43 -26.03
CA TRP A 727 4.89 9.36 -25.53
C TRP A 727 4.32 8.62 -26.72
N TYR A 728 4.36 7.29 -26.66
CA TYR A 728 3.86 6.44 -27.74
C TYR A 728 2.62 5.70 -27.26
N ASP A 729 1.50 5.84 -27.97
CA ASP A 729 0.34 5.00 -27.72
C ASP A 729 0.75 3.53 -27.91
N VAL A 730 0.55 2.70 -26.87
CA VAL A 730 0.98 1.29 -26.88
C VAL A 730 0.18 0.46 -27.88
N SER A 731 -1.04 0.85 -28.21
CA SER A 731 -1.90 0.15 -29.16
C SER A 731 -1.57 0.49 -30.61
N SER A 732 -1.34 1.76 -30.92
CA SER A 732 -1.17 2.24 -32.30
C SER A 732 0.27 2.52 -32.71
N GLY A 733 1.17 2.69 -31.74
CA GLY A 733 2.54 3.16 -31.93
C GLY A 733 2.64 4.66 -32.25
N GLU A 734 1.53 5.41 -32.22
CA GLU A 734 1.51 6.83 -32.58
C GLU A 734 2.30 7.68 -31.56
N PRO A 735 3.22 8.56 -32.01
CA PRO A 735 3.97 9.44 -31.13
C PRO A 735 3.21 10.73 -30.79
N HIS A 736 3.24 11.13 -29.52
CA HIS A 736 2.68 12.35 -28.98
C HIS A 736 3.73 13.11 -28.16
N SER A 737 3.86 14.42 -28.37
CA SER A 737 4.71 15.26 -27.50
C SER A 737 4.09 15.39 -26.10
N GLY A 738 4.92 15.39 -25.06
CA GLY A 738 4.48 15.72 -23.70
C GLY A 738 4.29 17.22 -23.47
N GLY A 739 4.03 17.60 -22.22
CA GLY A 739 3.66 18.95 -21.80
C GLY A 739 2.25 19.38 -22.24
N ARG A 740 1.34 18.43 -22.51
CA ARG A 740 -0.02 18.71 -23.00
C ARG A 740 -1.04 17.71 -22.49
N THR A 741 -2.30 18.11 -22.50
CA THR A 741 -3.44 17.19 -22.38
C THR A 741 -3.88 16.73 -23.76
N LEU A 742 -3.95 15.41 -23.97
CA LEU A 742 -4.45 14.76 -25.17
C LEU A 742 -5.93 14.39 -24.98
N ALA A 743 -6.76 14.74 -25.95
CA ALA A 743 -8.11 14.19 -26.09
C ALA A 743 -7.99 12.88 -26.90
N LEU A 744 -8.14 11.74 -26.23
CA LEU A 744 -7.97 10.42 -26.82
C LEU A 744 -9.33 9.76 -27.03
N PRO A 745 -9.73 9.46 -28.29
CA PRO A 745 -10.91 8.66 -28.57
C PRO A 745 -10.79 7.26 -27.97
N VAL A 746 -11.85 6.78 -27.33
CA VAL A 746 -11.91 5.44 -26.72
C VAL A 746 -13.17 4.70 -27.14
N THR A 747 -13.03 3.39 -27.31
CA THR A 747 -14.13 2.43 -27.43
C THR A 747 -14.17 1.55 -26.18
N LEU A 748 -15.14 0.63 -26.11
CA LEU A 748 -15.19 -0.38 -25.05
C LEU A 748 -13.90 -1.22 -24.98
N GLU A 749 -13.22 -1.43 -26.09
CA GLU A 749 -11.99 -2.23 -26.18
C GLU A 749 -10.71 -1.42 -25.89
N SER A 750 -10.79 -0.09 -25.93
CA SER A 750 -9.64 0.78 -25.71
C SER A 750 -9.17 0.76 -24.25
N VAL A 751 -7.87 0.54 -24.06
CA VAL A 751 -7.17 0.70 -22.76
C VAL A 751 -6.08 1.76 -22.94
N PRO A 752 -6.28 3.00 -22.50
CA PRO A 752 -5.31 4.08 -22.69
C PRO A 752 -3.99 3.82 -21.94
N VAL A 753 -2.95 3.46 -22.69
CA VAL A 753 -1.60 3.22 -22.19
C VAL A 753 -0.59 3.84 -23.15
N PHE A 754 0.36 4.61 -22.62
CA PHE A 754 1.42 5.26 -23.37
C PHE A 754 2.78 4.82 -22.86
N GLN A 755 3.68 4.43 -23.75
CA GLN A 755 5.08 4.17 -23.41
C GLN A 755 5.90 5.45 -23.56
N ARG A 756 6.63 5.84 -22.52
CA ARG A 756 7.54 6.98 -22.53
C ARG A 756 8.71 6.72 -23.47
N GLY A 757 9.03 7.68 -24.34
CA GLY A 757 10.24 7.67 -25.15
C GLY A 757 11.48 7.66 -24.25
N GLY A 758 12.53 6.98 -24.68
CA GLY A 758 13.68 6.71 -23.83
C GLY A 758 13.57 5.39 -23.06
N THR A 759 12.51 4.59 -23.24
CA THR A 759 12.32 3.37 -22.44
C THR A 759 12.23 2.08 -23.26
N LEU A 760 12.64 0.98 -22.64
CA LEU A 760 12.57 -0.40 -23.15
C LEU A 760 11.69 -1.25 -22.23
N VAL A 761 10.63 -1.85 -22.79
CA VAL A 761 9.68 -2.68 -22.04
C VAL A 761 9.74 -4.13 -22.52
N PRO A 762 10.14 -5.09 -21.66
CA PRO A 762 10.11 -6.51 -21.98
C PRO A 762 8.71 -7.09 -21.86
N ARG A 763 8.30 -7.86 -22.87
CA ARG A 763 6.99 -8.52 -22.96
C ARG A 763 7.13 -9.99 -23.34
N ARG A 764 6.16 -10.83 -22.98
CA ARG A 764 6.03 -12.18 -23.56
C ARG A 764 5.21 -12.12 -24.86
N GLY A 765 5.64 -12.85 -25.87
CA GLY A 765 4.92 -13.04 -27.12
C GLY A 765 4.06 -14.30 -27.08
N GLY A 766 2.78 -14.19 -27.46
CA GLY A 766 1.84 -15.31 -27.53
C GLY A 766 0.84 -15.35 -26.37
N CYS A 767 0.01 -16.39 -26.35
CA CYS A 767 -1.00 -16.61 -25.32
C CYS A 767 -0.49 -17.63 -24.29
N SER A 768 -0.81 -17.43 -23.02
CA SER A 768 -0.56 -18.37 -21.91
C SER A 768 -1.86 -18.75 -21.24
N SER A 769 -1.88 -19.85 -20.48
CA SER A 769 -3.02 -20.24 -19.64
C SER A 769 -2.87 -19.76 -18.18
N CYS A 770 -1.62 -19.63 -17.72
CA CYS A 770 -1.20 -19.11 -16.42
C CYS A 770 0.26 -18.64 -16.48
N THR A 771 0.78 -18.03 -15.41
CA THR A 771 2.15 -17.49 -15.39
C THR A 771 3.24 -18.53 -15.60
N ALA A 772 2.99 -19.80 -15.24
CA ALA A 772 3.98 -20.86 -15.35
C ALA A 772 4.25 -21.31 -16.80
N ASP A 773 3.44 -20.86 -17.77
CA ASP A 773 3.68 -21.05 -19.21
C ASP A 773 4.56 -19.94 -19.80
N LEU A 774 4.77 -18.82 -19.11
CA LEU A 774 5.55 -17.69 -19.64
C LEU A 774 6.98 -18.08 -19.99
N GLN A 775 7.56 -19.05 -19.27
CA GLN A 775 8.90 -19.59 -19.57
C GLN A 775 8.99 -20.27 -20.95
N LEU A 776 7.86 -20.75 -21.49
CA LEU A 776 7.76 -21.37 -22.81
C LEU A 776 7.58 -20.33 -23.93
N LEU A 777 7.21 -19.10 -23.56
CA LEU A 777 6.92 -18.04 -24.50
C LEU A 777 8.17 -17.18 -24.78
N PRO A 778 8.40 -16.80 -26.04
CA PRO A 778 9.51 -15.93 -26.41
C PRO A 778 9.31 -14.51 -25.87
N PHE A 779 10.39 -13.76 -25.77
CA PHE A 779 10.37 -12.34 -25.49
C PHE A 779 10.11 -11.50 -26.75
N THR A 780 9.35 -10.43 -26.56
CA THR A 780 9.33 -9.25 -27.42
C THR A 780 9.85 -8.06 -26.61
N LEU A 781 10.81 -7.29 -27.15
CA LEU A 781 11.21 -6.01 -26.57
C LEU A 781 10.54 -4.86 -27.34
N THR A 782 9.83 -3.98 -26.64
CA THR A 782 9.32 -2.72 -27.21
C THR A 782 10.24 -1.57 -26.82
N VAL A 783 10.92 -0.99 -27.81
CA VAL A 783 11.91 0.10 -27.70
C VAL A 783 11.25 1.40 -28.10
N ALA A 784 10.89 2.26 -27.15
CA ALA A 784 10.34 3.58 -27.44
C ALA A 784 11.50 4.59 -27.49
N LEU A 785 11.87 5.07 -28.68
CA LEU A 785 12.99 5.99 -28.83
C LEU A 785 12.63 7.38 -28.31
N ASP A 786 13.54 8.04 -27.59
CA ASP A 786 13.41 9.46 -27.31
C ASP A 786 13.72 10.31 -28.56
N ARG A 787 13.65 11.64 -28.44
CA ARG A 787 13.98 12.57 -29.53
C ARG A 787 15.45 12.45 -30.02
N LYS A 788 16.33 11.85 -29.23
CA LYS A 788 17.76 11.65 -29.50
C LYS A 788 18.04 10.23 -30.03
N GLY A 789 17.03 9.38 -30.20
CA GLY A 789 17.19 7.99 -30.62
C GLY A 789 17.78 7.09 -29.53
N PHE A 790 17.61 7.46 -28.27
CA PHE A 790 18.02 6.70 -27.10
C PHE A 790 16.85 5.97 -26.46
N ALA A 791 17.11 4.82 -25.84
CA ALA A 791 16.23 4.19 -24.87
C ALA A 791 17.01 3.25 -23.95
N ASP A 792 16.54 3.08 -22.72
CA ASP A 792 17.07 2.14 -21.74
C ASP A 792 15.97 1.36 -21.01
N GLY A 793 16.32 0.22 -20.43
CA GLY A 793 15.39 -0.59 -19.65
C GLY A 793 16.04 -1.85 -19.10
N GLU A 794 15.40 -2.42 -18.09
CA GLU A 794 15.90 -3.61 -17.40
C GLU A 794 14.92 -4.78 -17.50
N LEU A 795 15.43 -5.98 -17.26
CA LEU A 795 14.65 -7.20 -17.08
C LEU A 795 15.25 -8.02 -15.94
N TYR A 796 14.45 -8.26 -14.91
CA TYR A 796 14.76 -9.19 -13.83
C TYR A 796 14.09 -10.55 -14.06
N LEU A 797 14.84 -11.63 -13.86
CA LEU A 797 14.36 -13.01 -13.94
C LEU A 797 14.94 -13.85 -12.80
N ASP A 798 14.12 -14.72 -12.23
CA ASP A 798 14.50 -15.84 -11.36
C ASP A 798 13.53 -17.01 -11.61
N ASP A 799 13.53 -18.03 -10.74
CA ASP A 799 12.59 -19.15 -10.83
C ASP A 799 11.12 -18.76 -10.61
N GLY A 800 10.84 -17.54 -10.16
CA GLY A 800 9.50 -17.01 -9.96
C GLY A 800 8.86 -17.42 -8.64
N HIS A 801 9.45 -18.25 -7.79
CA HIS A 801 8.77 -18.72 -6.58
C HIS A 801 9.65 -18.86 -5.32
N SER A 802 10.93 -19.19 -5.46
CA SER A 802 11.77 -19.55 -4.31
C SER A 802 12.64 -18.40 -3.82
N PHE A 803 13.34 -18.61 -2.70
CA PHE A 803 14.40 -17.71 -2.23
C PHE A 803 15.77 -17.97 -2.89
N SER A 804 15.86 -18.81 -3.93
CA SER A 804 17.13 -19.13 -4.60
C SER A 804 17.81 -17.90 -5.21
N TYR A 805 17.06 -16.86 -5.59
CA TYR A 805 17.63 -15.57 -5.99
C TYR A 805 18.51 -14.95 -4.89
N ARG A 806 18.13 -15.11 -3.62
CA ARG A 806 18.85 -14.60 -2.44
C ARG A 806 19.92 -15.59 -1.99
N ASP A 807 19.55 -16.86 -1.83
CA ASP A 807 20.37 -17.86 -1.12
C ASP A 807 21.40 -18.53 -2.02
N LYS A 808 21.11 -18.65 -3.32
CA LYS A 808 21.98 -19.29 -4.32
C LYS A 808 22.43 -18.35 -5.43
N LYS A 809 22.00 -17.08 -5.40
CA LYS A 809 22.19 -16.11 -6.48
C LYS A 809 21.61 -16.58 -7.82
N GLU A 810 20.56 -17.40 -7.79
CA GLU A 810 19.84 -17.86 -8.97
C GLU A 810 18.87 -16.77 -9.44
N PHE A 811 19.44 -15.70 -10.01
CA PHE A 811 18.73 -14.64 -10.71
C PHE A 811 19.52 -14.17 -11.94
N CYS A 812 18.87 -13.42 -12.81
CA CYS A 812 19.43 -12.81 -14.01
C CYS A 812 18.86 -11.39 -14.16
N ILE A 813 19.75 -10.39 -14.29
CA ILE A 813 19.38 -9.00 -14.56
C ILE A 813 20.02 -8.57 -15.86
N ARG A 814 19.19 -8.21 -16.83
CA ARG A 814 19.63 -7.73 -18.14
C ARG A 814 19.34 -6.24 -18.24
N HIS A 815 20.33 -5.49 -18.67
CA HIS A 815 20.18 -4.08 -19.03
C HIS A 815 20.23 -3.96 -20.56
N PHE A 816 19.20 -3.35 -21.10
CA PHE A 816 19.06 -3.07 -22.52
C PHE A 816 19.30 -1.58 -22.76
N THR A 817 20.11 -1.24 -23.75
CA THR A 817 20.35 0.15 -24.11
C THR A 817 20.48 0.29 -25.61
N ILE A 818 19.75 1.24 -26.20
CA ILE A 818 20.00 1.71 -27.56
C ILE A 818 20.61 3.11 -27.54
N LYS A 819 21.74 3.25 -28.24
CA LYS A 819 22.40 4.54 -28.46
C LYS A 819 23.05 4.55 -29.83
N ALA A 820 22.83 5.62 -30.59
CA ALA A 820 23.38 5.79 -31.94
C ALA A 820 23.10 4.58 -32.86
N GLY A 821 21.87 4.05 -32.83
CA GLY A 821 21.44 2.91 -33.64
C GLY A 821 22.01 1.55 -33.23
N ARG A 822 22.58 1.42 -32.02
CA ARG A 822 23.12 0.16 -31.51
C ARG A 822 22.36 -0.24 -30.26
N LEU A 823 21.49 -1.24 -30.37
CA LEU A 823 20.79 -1.87 -29.25
C LEU A 823 21.67 -2.97 -28.67
N THR A 824 21.92 -2.92 -27.37
CA THR A 824 22.76 -3.88 -26.65
C THR A 824 22.01 -4.50 -25.49
N SER A 825 22.30 -5.78 -25.22
CA SER A 825 21.97 -6.46 -23.96
C SER A 825 23.26 -6.72 -23.21
N ARG A 826 23.33 -6.31 -21.94
CA ARG A 826 24.47 -6.56 -21.04
C ARG A 826 23.97 -7.04 -19.68
N SER A 827 24.78 -7.82 -18.98
CA SER A 827 24.47 -8.19 -17.59
C SER A 827 24.50 -6.93 -16.72
N ALA A 828 23.44 -6.69 -15.95
CA ALA A 828 23.36 -5.57 -15.01
C ALA A 828 23.80 -5.94 -13.59
N ALA A 829 24.06 -7.23 -13.34
CA ALA A 829 24.53 -7.73 -12.06
C ALA A 829 25.69 -8.71 -12.23
N GLU A 830 26.64 -8.65 -11.30
CA GLU A 830 27.73 -9.63 -11.19
C GLU A 830 27.26 -10.87 -10.42
N GLY A 831 27.55 -12.06 -10.96
CA GLY A 831 27.40 -13.33 -10.24
C GLY A 831 25.97 -13.89 -10.16
N GLY A 832 25.02 -13.40 -10.96
CA GLY A 832 23.73 -14.08 -11.16
C GLY A 832 23.91 -15.38 -11.94
N LEU A 833 23.33 -16.48 -11.44
CA LEU A 833 23.54 -17.84 -11.94
C LEU A 833 22.32 -18.43 -12.65
N PHE A 834 21.21 -17.68 -12.74
CA PHE A 834 20.00 -18.18 -13.38
C PHE A 834 20.11 -18.13 -14.91
N ILE A 835 19.92 -19.29 -15.54
CA ILE A 835 19.88 -19.42 -17.00
C ILE A 835 18.44 -19.67 -17.42
N PRO A 836 17.69 -18.63 -17.83
CA PRO A 836 16.34 -18.79 -18.33
C PRO A 836 16.35 -19.48 -19.70
N GLY A 837 15.50 -20.48 -19.88
CA GLY A 837 15.36 -21.23 -21.15
C GLY A 837 14.62 -20.50 -22.28
N CYS A 838 14.44 -19.18 -22.18
CA CYS A 838 13.62 -18.41 -23.12
C CYS A 838 14.46 -17.46 -23.99
N LYS A 839 13.96 -17.25 -25.22
CA LYS A 839 14.65 -16.52 -26.26
C LYS A 839 13.96 -15.21 -26.59
N LEU A 840 14.73 -14.24 -27.05
CA LEU A 840 14.25 -13.04 -27.73
C LEU A 840 13.98 -13.36 -29.19
N GLN A 841 12.73 -13.24 -29.62
CA GLN A 841 12.33 -13.46 -31.02
C GLN A 841 12.00 -12.18 -31.79
N ARG A 842 11.61 -11.13 -31.08
CA ARG A 842 11.11 -9.91 -31.71
C ARG A 842 11.56 -8.65 -30.98
N VAL A 843 11.92 -7.63 -31.73
CA VAL A 843 12.19 -6.27 -31.21
C VAL A 843 11.38 -5.27 -32.03
N ILE A 844 10.61 -4.42 -31.36
CA ILE A 844 9.78 -3.39 -31.98
C ILE A 844 10.35 -2.03 -31.58
N PHE A 845 10.80 -1.23 -32.53
CA PHE A 845 11.26 0.14 -32.32
C PHE A 845 10.16 1.12 -32.71
N LEU A 846 9.74 1.96 -31.76
CA LEU A 846 8.82 3.08 -31.97
C LEU A 846 9.63 4.36 -32.18
N GLY A 847 9.24 5.18 -33.15
CA GLY A 847 9.94 6.43 -33.50
C GLY A 847 11.12 6.28 -34.45
N GLN A 848 11.35 5.11 -35.02
CA GLN A 848 12.37 4.90 -36.03
C GLN A 848 11.95 5.58 -37.34
N LYS A 849 12.62 6.67 -37.72
CA LYS A 849 12.21 7.48 -38.89
C LYS A 849 12.66 6.92 -40.24
N SER A 850 13.72 6.12 -40.26
CA SER A 850 14.30 5.58 -41.49
C SER A 850 15.16 4.35 -41.20
N THR A 851 15.23 3.42 -42.16
CA THR A 851 16.22 2.33 -42.19
C THR A 851 17.18 2.56 -43.35
N ASN A 852 18.08 3.53 -43.22
CA ASN A 852 19.05 3.85 -44.29
C ASN A 852 20.06 2.72 -44.51
N ARG A 853 20.17 1.80 -43.54
CA ARG A 853 20.94 0.57 -43.62
C ARG A 853 20.05 -0.60 -43.23
N ARG A 854 20.39 -1.78 -43.74
CA ARG A 854 19.72 -3.02 -43.34
C ARG A 854 20.13 -3.34 -41.89
N PRO A 855 19.17 -3.57 -40.97
CA PRO A 855 19.50 -4.00 -39.62
C PRO A 855 20.35 -5.28 -39.62
N THR A 856 21.30 -5.36 -38.70
CA THR A 856 22.21 -6.50 -38.55
C THR A 856 22.39 -6.90 -37.09
N LEU A 857 22.63 -8.19 -36.85
CA LEU A 857 23.07 -8.75 -35.59
C LEU A 857 24.59 -8.88 -35.62
N LYS A 858 25.27 -8.40 -34.58
CA LYS A 858 26.72 -8.60 -34.43
C LYS A 858 27.00 -10.00 -33.89
N THR A 859 27.85 -10.74 -34.59
CA THR A 859 28.31 -12.09 -34.23
C THR A 859 29.84 -12.14 -34.26
N ASP A 860 30.44 -13.22 -33.77
CA ASP A 860 31.88 -13.45 -33.87
C ASP A 860 32.38 -13.53 -35.32
N ALA A 861 31.51 -13.94 -36.25
CA ALA A 861 31.78 -13.98 -37.69
C ALA A 861 31.55 -12.63 -38.40
N GLY A 862 31.18 -11.57 -37.67
CA GLY A 862 30.83 -10.25 -38.20
C GLY A 862 29.33 -9.93 -38.11
N ASN A 863 28.89 -8.93 -38.89
CA ASN A 863 27.49 -8.46 -38.86
C ASN A 863 26.63 -9.27 -39.84
N VAL A 864 25.62 -9.97 -39.32
CA VAL A 864 24.69 -10.79 -40.11
C VAL A 864 23.36 -10.04 -40.28
N PRO A 865 22.78 -9.95 -41.48
CA PRO A 865 21.48 -9.31 -41.68
C PRO A 865 20.35 -10.03 -40.93
N VAL A 866 19.39 -9.27 -40.39
CA VAL A 866 18.19 -9.81 -39.74
C VAL A 866 16.94 -9.61 -40.60
N THR A 867 15.86 -10.36 -40.30
CA THR A 867 14.54 -10.15 -40.87
C THR A 867 13.90 -8.93 -40.21
N PHE A 868 13.33 -8.04 -41.01
CA PHE A 868 12.68 -6.84 -40.50
C PHE A 868 11.54 -6.37 -41.40
N GLN A 869 10.61 -5.64 -40.80
CA GLN A 869 9.54 -4.89 -41.44
C GLN A 869 9.63 -3.44 -40.96
N PHE A 870 9.61 -2.49 -41.90
CA PHE A 870 9.59 -1.07 -41.60
C PHE A 870 8.27 -0.45 -42.07
N GLU A 871 7.62 0.31 -41.21
CA GLU A 871 6.33 0.97 -41.45
C GLU A 871 6.53 2.49 -41.38
N PRO A 872 6.83 3.15 -42.52
CA PRO A 872 7.22 4.57 -42.54
C PRO A 872 6.15 5.51 -41.96
N LYS A 873 4.86 5.17 -42.16
CA LYS A 873 3.74 5.98 -41.68
C LYS A 873 3.66 6.04 -40.15
N GLN A 874 4.03 4.95 -39.48
CA GLN A 874 4.03 4.84 -38.03
C GLN A 874 5.42 5.12 -37.43
N SER A 875 6.45 5.31 -38.27
CA SER A 875 7.84 5.35 -37.82
C SER A 875 8.19 4.14 -36.94
N MET A 876 7.77 2.95 -37.37
CA MET A 876 7.91 1.71 -36.61
C MET A 876 8.79 0.72 -37.36
N LEU A 877 9.79 0.15 -36.67
CA LEU A 877 10.65 -0.92 -37.19
C LEU A 877 10.47 -2.17 -36.33
N THR A 878 10.07 -3.27 -36.95
CA THR A 878 9.91 -4.57 -36.29
C THR A 878 10.96 -5.53 -36.83
N ILE A 879 11.83 -6.02 -35.95
CA ILE A 879 12.79 -7.10 -36.23
C ILE A 879 12.19 -8.40 -35.72
N THR A 880 12.18 -9.44 -36.56
CA THR A 880 11.59 -10.76 -36.26
C THR A 880 12.60 -11.88 -36.47
N ASP A 881 12.19 -13.11 -36.15
CA ASP A 881 12.96 -14.34 -36.35
C ASP A 881 14.34 -14.32 -35.67
N LEU A 882 14.43 -13.60 -34.56
CA LEU A 882 15.61 -13.63 -33.70
C LEU A 882 15.63 -14.95 -32.93
N ASP A 883 16.84 -15.50 -32.74
CA ASP A 883 17.06 -16.70 -31.94
C ASP A 883 18.12 -16.42 -30.87
N LEU A 884 17.92 -15.32 -30.14
CA LEU A 884 18.88 -14.83 -29.15
C LEU A 884 18.49 -15.28 -27.75
N ASP A 885 19.41 -15.89 -27.02
CA ASP A 885 19.18 -16.20 -25.61
C ASP A 885 19.08 -14.92 -24.79
N ILE A 886 17.96 -14.71 -24.09
CA ILE A 886 17.68 -13.44 -23.41
C ILE A 886 18.72 -13.09 -22.34
N HIS A 887 19.34 -14.11 -21.75
CA HIS A 887 20.32 -13.95 -20.66
C HIS A 887 21.74 -13.64 -21.14
N THR A 888 21.98 -13.66 -22.46
CA THR A 888 23.31 -13.47 -23.05
C THR A 888 23.52 -12.03 -23.51
N ASP A 889 24.80 -11.68 -23.70
CA ASP A 889 25.20 -10.42 -24.31
C ASP A 889 25.02 -10.50 -25.83
N TRP A 890 24.31 -9.53 -26.39
CA TRP A 890 24.12 -9.41 -27.83
C TRP A 890 24.07 -7.93 -28.25
N GLU A 891 24.20 -7.68 -29.54
CA GLU A 891 24.17 -6.34 -30.12
C GLU A 891 23.48 -6.35 -31.49
N ILE A 892 22.44 -5.54 -31.64
CA ILE A 892 21.71 -5.30 -32.90
C ILE A 892 22.03 -3.87 -33.37
N ILE A 893 22.40 -3.73 -34.64
CA ILE A 893 22.73 -2.46 -35.29
C ILE A 893 21.63 -2.15 -36.31
N ILE A 894 21.00 -0.97 -36.19
CA ILE A 894 19.90 -0.50 -37.05
C ILE A 894 20.30 0.63 -37.99
#